data_AF-A0A1S2KDQ9-F1
#
_entry.id   AF-A0A1S2KDQ9-F1
#
_cell.length_a   1.000
_cell.length_b   1.000
_cell.length_c   1.000
_cell.angle_alpha   90.00
_cell.angle_beta   90.00
_cell.angle_gamma   90.00
#
_symmetry.space_group_name_H-M   'P 1'
#
loop_
_entity.id
_entity.type
_entity.pdbx_description
1 polymer ?
#
loop_
_entity_poly.entity_id
_entity_poly.type
_entity_poly.pdbx_seq_one_letter_code
_entity_poly.pdbx_strand_id
1 'polypeptide(L)'
;MFTGIDEVDWASLGHAYGPADDVPALLRGLASADPAEREQALDGMYGTVHHQGDVYDSTLACIPFLLELVACPEVQDRGCVVELLASIGGIDLSGDDEMQELDPDCEEFEDAANYAMAAAAVAAGADVFLGLVGDEDREVRLAAPGALASLHGDPARVLDLLRERLTVELDPEVRLALVEAVGRIALRYESLREETVGWLGWLSGAAQDPALRLAALAQLARCAPALLPRDVAATVIGLLSELRHQPDGFHQGGCGPSCAGGACPAGVDGTGAGAGAAGGADGPSDGVAGAGGTAGSGGSATPSGFGSATLAGGNPPATPWDSANSRTMPGVREPVAPVGLQRGAPEAAGDLRPTAPTLVGQLRDVREEQRAGRGTAWADDLLRTLHGALDDRVDDRIALIVAQLRSPDTAQRTDAVWMCGGLVRTWRGDYDEVVRLVGAQLGTPDARLRAASASWLEDLFALAAPAADALAARVGSEPAPWVPEWEGGRPGAARALLALTRAGDARAVPALARALEEPEPHGRLLYAIPHLEEGGAPLVPALRRRLGALPLDDDLGERCGPLLLALARLRAVEALPEVLRVLRGAPAFRREWVLESALRAVASFGPAAREAVPDLRVLLNDPSAGMAAAAARALWAVEGGDAGVVLPKLRSLLLAGDALSRRSAAGALGAFGGAAAVAAPELRACLTARDVWLRVDAAVALGRVTGGLGEVLPVLAAAWRENRHTRLRVAEFLAELGPVGAGRGPGAAVVPLLRAELARTRRHNASAGLVGGSDHDVHDDERLLALCRQALGQVRGDTAL
;
A
#
# COMPACT_ATOMS: atom_id res chain seq x y z
N MET A 1 -11.15 22.44 -36.09
CA MET A 1 -10.60 22.37 -34.74
C MET A 1 -11.30 23.41 -33.90
N PHE A 2 -11.97 22.98 -32.84
CA PHE A 2 -12.79 23.77 -31.91
C PHE A 2 -14.07 24.38 -32.48
N THR A 3 -14.69 23.70 -33.46
CA THR A 3 -15.98 24.17 -33.98
C THR A 3 -17.05 24.07 -32.89
N GLY A 4 -17.72 25.18 -32.58
CA GLY A 4 -18.74 25.25 -31.53
C GLY A 4 -18.21 25.44 -30.10
N ILE A 5 -16.90 25.65 -29.90
CA ILE A 5 -16.34 25.86 -28.56
C ILE A 5 -16.94 27.08 -27.85
N ASP A 6 -17.23 28.15 -28.59
CA ASP A 6 -17.82 29.37 -28.04
C ASP A 6 -19.37 29.30 -27.94
N GLU A 7 -19.98 28.20 -28.39
CA GLU A 7 -21.43 27.95 -28.28
C GLU A 7 -21.79 27.25 -26.96
N VAL A 8 -20.80 26.65 -26.28
CA VAL A 8 -20.95 26.05 -24.95
C VAL A 8 -20.92 27.16 -23.90
N ASP A 9 -21.92 27.19 -23.02
CA ASP A 9 -21.98 28.13 -21.89
C ASP A 9 -21.08 27.67 -20.74
N TRP A 10 -19.76 27.79 -20.92
CA TRP A 10 -18.74 27.32 -19.96
C TRP A 10 -18.90 27.92 -18.56
N ALA A 11 -19.41 29.15 -18.46
CA ALA A 11 -19.69 29.83 -17.20
C ALA A 11 -20.75 29.11 -16.35
N SER A 12 -21.65 28.37 -17.02
CA SER A 12 -22.71 27.58 -16.38
C SER A 12 -22.25 26.19 -15.95
N LEU A 13 -21.11 25.71 -16.46
CA LEU A 13 -20.53 24.41 -16.13
C LEU A 13 -19.54 24.51 -14.97
N GLY A 14 -19.36 23.41 -14.24
CA GLY A 14 -18.46 23.30 -13.09
C GLY A 14 -17.23 22.42 -13.35
N HIS A 15 -16.17 22.69 -12.61
CA HIS A 15 -15.00 21.84 -12.46
C HIS A 15 -14.54 21.86 -10.99
N ALA A 16 -13.43 21.21 -10.64
CA ALA A 16 -12.99 21.01 -9.24
C ALA A 16 -12.93 22.27 -8.35
N TYR A 17 -12.72 23.45 -8.93
CA TYR A 17 -12.56 24.72 -8.19
C TYR A 17 -13.64 25.78 -8.47
N GLY A 18 -14.75 25.41 -9.12
CA GLY A 18 -15.84 26.34 -9.44
C GLY A 18 -16.21 26.39 -10.93
N PRO A 19 -16.70 27.53 -11.45
CA PRO A 19 -17.11 27.69 -12.85
C PRO A 19 -15.98 27.44 -13.84
N ALA A 20 -16.31 26.87 -15.01
CA ALA A 20 -15.38 26.39 -16.02
C ALA A 20 -15.02 27.45 -17.11
N ASP A 21 -15.06 28.74 -16.79
CA ASP A 21 -14.79 29.86 -17.72
C ASP A 21 -13.38 29.81 -18.36
N ASP A 22 -12.43 29.14 -17.71
CA ASP A 22 -11.04 28.99 -18.10
C ASP A 22 -10.78 27.82 -19.06
N VAL A 23 -11.70 26.85 -19.13
CA VAL A 23 -11.57 25.63 -19.94
C VAL A 23 -11.35 25.89 -21.44
N PRO A 24 -12.00 26.88 -22.09
CA PRO A 24 -11.71 27.19 -23.49
C PRO A 24 -10.27 27.65 -23.74
N ALA A 25 -9.61 28.26 -22.75
CA ALA A 25 -8.21 28.63 -22.85
C ALA A 25 -7.30 27.40 -22.72
N LEU A 26 -7.64 26.48 -21.80
CA LEU A 26 -6.94 25.19 -21.66
C LEU A 26 -7.02 24.36 -22.95
N LEU A 27 -8.21 24.19 -23.52
CA LEU A 27 -8.39 23.44 -24.78
C LEU A 27 -7.57 24.04 -25.93
N ARG A 28 -7.60 25.37 -26.10
CA ARG A 28 -6.77 26.04 -27.12
C ARG A 28 -5.28 25.94 -26.82
N GLY A 29 -4.89 25.96 -25.55
CA GLY A 29 -3.51 25.79 -25.09
C GLY A 29 -2.92 24.44 -25.47
N LEU A 30 -3.71 23.35 -25.42
CA LEU A 30 -3.30 22.02 -25.90
C LEU A 30 -2.91 22.01 -27.39
N ALA A 31 -3.48 22.90 -28.20
CA ALA A 31 -3.16 23.05 -29.62
C ALA A 31 -2.03 24.05 -29.90
N SER A 32 -1.44 24.65 -28.85
CA SER A 32 -0.43 25.70 -29.02
C SER A 32 0.83 25.18 -29.69
N ALA A 33 1.47 26.03 -30.50
CA ALA A 33 2.80 25.77 -31.02
C ALA A 33 3.88 25.81 -29.92
N ASP A 34 3.61 26.52 -28.81
CA ASP A 34 4.51 26.62 -27.67
C ASP A 34 4.38 25.38 -26.75
N PRO A 35 5.45 24.56 -26.59
CA PRO A 35 5.41 23.40 -25.71
C PRO A 35 5.10 23.74 -24.24
N ALA A 36 5.51 24.90 -23.74
CA ALA A 36 5.26 25.28 -22.35
C ALA A 36 3.78 25.63 -22.11
N GLU A 37 3.11 26.19 -23.12
CA GLU A 37 1.66 26.44 -23.07
C GLU A 37 0.88 25.13 -23.14
N ARG A 38 1.32 24.16 -23.97
CA ARG A 38 0.69 22.83 -24.04
C ARG A 38 0.80 22.07 -22.71
N GLU A 39 1.97 22.12 -22.08
CA GLU A 39 2.21 21.49 -20.77
C GLU A 39 1.33 22.09 -19.69
N GLN A 40 1.31 23.43 -19.56
CA GLN A 40 0.45 24.13 -18.60
C GLN A 40 -1.03 23.85 -18.85
N ALA A 41 -1.45 23.78 -20.12
CA ALA A 41 -2.81 23.45 -20.49
C ALA A 41 -3.16 22.02 -20.07
N LEU A 42 -2.30 21.04 -20.33
CA LEU A 42 -2.50 19.65 -19.93
C LEU A 42 -2.58 19.51 -18.40
N ASP A 43 -1.75 20.24 -17.67
CA ASP A 43 -1.79 20.24 -16.20
C ASP A 43 -3.02 20.95 -15.65
N GLY A 44 -3.49 22.00 -16.32
CA GLY A 44 -4.80 22.58 -16.05
C GLY A 44 -5.91 21.54 -16.25
N MET A 45 -5.88 20.77 -17.35
CA MET A 45 -6.88 19.73 -17.59
C MET A 45 -6.90 18.67 -16.48
N TYR A 46 -5.75 18.15 -16.04
CA TYR A 46 -5.71 17.18 -14.93
C TYR A 46 -5.94 17.83 -13.55
N GLY A 47 -5.58 19.10 -13.39
CA GLY A 47 -5.66 19.82 -12.12
C GLY A 47 -7.05 20.36 -11.82
N THR A 48 -7.85 20.70 -12.84
CA THR A 48 -9.15 21.33 -12.66
C THR A 48 -10.29 20.55 -13.32
N VAL A 49 -10.11 20.13 -14.58
CA VAL A 49 -11.16 19.50 -15.41
C VAL A 49 -11.29 18.00 -15.17
N HIS A 50 -10.24 17.29 -14.76
CA HIS A 50 -10.25 15.87 -14.44
C HIS A 50 -9.48 15.59 -13.14
N HIS A 51 -9.77 16.40 -12.12
CA HIS A 51 -9.05 16.41 -10.86
C HIS A 51 -9.24 15.10 -10.11
N GLN A 52 -8.12 14.44 -9.78
CA GLN A 52 -8.09 13.13 -9.10
C GLN A 52 -8.90 12.01 -9.79
N GLY A 53 -9.18 12.17 -11.09
CA GLY A 53 -9.99 11.24 -11.86
C GLY A 53 -11.49 11.57 -11.88
N ASP A 54 -11.93 12.64 -11.21
CA ASP A 54 -13.35 13.03 -11.21
C ASP A 54 -13.82 13.50 -12.60
N VAL A 55 -15.11 13.28 -12.90
CA VAL A 55 -15.76 13.72 -14.14
C VAL A 55 -16.86 14.72 -13.81
N TYR A 56 -16.67 15.95 -14.28
CA TYR A 56 -17.62 17.05 -14.18
C TYR A 56 -18.38 17.25 -15.50
N ASP A 57 -19.41 18.10 -15.47
CA ASP A 57 -20.13 18.53 -16.68
C ASP A 57 -19.22 19.26 -17.69
N SER A 58 -18.24 20.04 -17.20
CA SER A 58 -17.18 20.61 -18.05
C SER A 58 -16.25 19.56 -18.66
N THR A 59 -15.96 18.46 -17.95
CA THR A 59 -15.18 17.33 -18.48
C THR A 59 -15.91 16.68 -19.65
N LEU A 60 -17.23 16.45 -19.51
CA LEU A 60 -18.08 15.90 -20.57
C LEU A 60 -18.09 16.83 -21.80
N ALA A 61 -18.23 18.13 -21.57
CA ALA A 61 -18.21 19.12 -22.65
C ALA A 61 -16.87 19.20 -23.40
N CYS A 62 -15.75 18.81 -22.76
CA CYS A 62 -14.43 18.79 -23.40
C CYS A 62 -14.24 17.65 -24.40
N ILE A 63 -14.92 16.51 -24.22
CA ILE A 63 -14.65 15.26 -24.96
C ILE A 63 -14.64 15.45 -26.48
N PRO A 64 -15.64 16.10 -27.12
CA PRO A 64 -15.64 16.30 -28.57
C PRO A 64 -14.42 17.08 -29.06
N PHE A 65 -13.99 18.10 -28.31
CA PHE A 65 -12.84 18.95 -28.67
C PHE A 65 -11.52 18.21 -28.50
N LEU A 66 -11.39 17.38 -27.47
CA LEU A 66 -10.22 16.52 -27.27
C LEU A 66 -10.10 15.48 -28.38
N LEU A 67 -11.23 14.89 -28.83
CA LEU A 67 -11.26 13.97 -29.97
C LEU A 67 -10.87 14.69 -31.28
N GLU A 68 -11.33 15.92 -31.50
CA GLU A 68 -10.90 16.74 -32.65
C GLU A 68 -9.38 17.01 -32.63
N LEU A 69 -8.80 17.29 -31.45
CA LEU A 69 -7.38 17.55 -31.30
C LEU A 69 -6.53 16.33 -31.68
N VAL A 70 -6.92 15.16 -31.18
CA VAL A 70 -6.23 13.90 -31.47
C VAL A 70 -6.34 13.53 -32.96
N ALA A 71 -7.47 13.86 -33.61
CA ALA A 71 -7.68 13.60 -35.03
C ALA A 71 -6.83 14.49 -35.96
N CYS A 72 -6.24 15.59 -35.45
CA CYS A 72 -5.56 16.59 -36.26
C CYS A 72 -4.03 16.33 -36.29
N PRO A 73 -3.44 15.89 -37.41
CA PRO A 73 -2.02 15.51 -37.47
C PRO A 73 -1.03 16.63 -37.13
N GLU A 74 -1.44 17.89 -37.30
CA GLU A 74 -0.62 19.08 -37.04
C GLU A 74 -0.46 19.39 -35.55
N VAL A 75 -1.28 18.79 -34.67
CA VAL A 75 -1.18 18.96 -33.22
C VAL A 75 0.00 18.15 -32.71
N GLN A 76 0.85 18.79 -31.90
CA GLN A 76 1.98 18.15 -31.21
C GLN A 76 1.53 17.55 -29.87
N ASP A 77 2.31 16.61 -29.33
CA ASP A 77 2.04 15.94 -28.05
C ASP A 77 0.67 15.24 -27.96
N ARG A 78 0.13 14.81 -29.11
CA ARG A 78 -1.17 14.12 -29.21
C ARG A 78 -1.25 12.89 -28.32
N GLY A 79 -0.13 12.19 -28.08
CA GLY A 79 -0.07 11.05 -27.15
C GLY A 79 -0.60 11.40 -25.76
N CYS A 80 -0.26 12.58 -25.23
CA CYS A 80 -0.75 13.03 -23.91
C CYS A 80 -2.28 13.27 -23.91
N VAL A 81 -2.83 13.76 -25.03
CA VAL A 81 -4.28 13.99 -25.15
C VAL A 81 -5.02 12.65 -25.28
N VAL A 82 -4.43 11.65 -25.94
CA VAL A 82 -4.95 10.27 -25.96
C VAL A 82 -4.98 9.67 -24.55
N GLU A 83 -3.92 9.85 -23.75
CA GLU A 83 -3.89 9.41 -22.35
C GLU A 83 -4.96 10.10 -21.49
N LEU A 84 -5.17 11.41 -21.67
CA LEU A 84 -6.23 12.14 -20.98
C LEU A 84 -7.63 11.60 -21.35
N LEU A 85 -7.91 11.39 -22.64
CA LEU A 85 -9.17 10.77 -23.09
C LEU A 85 -9.35 9.34 -22.54
N ALA A 86 -8.27 8.55 -22.50
CA ALA A 86 -8.28 7.22 -21.92
C ALA A 86 -8.55 7.24 -20.41
N SER A 87 -8.03 8.25 -19.69
CA SER A 87 -8.32 8.47 -18.27
C SER A 87 -9.78 8.84 -18.05
N ILE A 88 -10.32 9.77 -18.84
CA ILE A 88 -11.71 10.24 -18.75
C ILE A 88 -12.70 9.11 -19.04
N GLY A 89 -12.48 8.34 -20.10
CA GLY A 89 -13.42 7.29 -20.52
C GLY A 89 -13.16 5.90 -19.92
N GLY A 90 -11.99 5.70 -19.30
CA GLY A 90 -11.50 4.39 -18.83
C GLY A 90 -11.84 4.05 -17.39
N ILE A 91 -12.70 4.84 -16.74
CA ILE A 91 -13.16 4.61 -15.38
C ILE A 91 -14.16 3.44 -15.41
N ASP A 92 -13.67 2.28 -14.99
CA ASP A 92 -14.45 1.04 -14.95
C ASP A 92 -15.38 1.08 -13.73
N LEU A 93 -16.63 1.50 -13.92
CA LEU A 93 -17.69 1.22 -12.96
C LEU A 93 -17.94 -0.28 -13.02
N SER A 94 -17.53 -1.00 -11.98
CA SER A 94 -17.75 -2.43 -11.85
C SER A 94 -19.24 -2.73 -11.66
N GLY A 95 -20.01 -2.69 -12.74
CA GLY A 95 -21.37 -3.21 -12.83
C GLY A 95 -22.40 -2.15 -13.16
N ASP A 96 -23.11 -2.37 -14.28
CA ASP A 96 -24.44 -1.79 -14.54
C ASP A 96 -25.45 -2.05 -13.38
N ASP A 97 -25.08 -2.94 -12.45
CA ASP A 97 -25.82 -3.28 -11.22
C ASP A 97 -25.65 -2.23 -10.09
N GLU A 98 -24.51 -1.54 -9.97
CA GLU A 98 -24.28 -0.57 -8.87
C GLU A 98 -25.09 0.72 -9.05
N MET A 99 -25.25 1.19 -10.29
CA MET A 99 -26.04 2.39 -10.60
C MET A 99 -27.55 2.19 -10.36
N GLN A 100 -28.05 0.95 -10.49
CA GLN A 100 -29.46 0.60 -10.24
C GLN A 100 -29.81 0.54 -8.75
N GLU A 101 -28.81 0.44 -7.88
CA GLU A 101 -28.98 0.40 -6.42
C GLU A 101 -28.84 1.78 -5.75
N LEU A 102 -28.36 2.80 -6.47
CA LEU A 102 -28.20 4.17 -5.98
C LEU A 102 -29.52 4.96 -6.07
N ASP A 103 -29.75 5.82 -5.08
CA ASP A 103 -30.88 6.75 -5.06
C ASP A 103 -30.68 7.83 -6.14
N PRO A 104 -31.58 8.00 -7.12
CA PRO A 104 -31.40 8.99 -8.20
C PRO A 104 -31.24 10.44 -7.73
N ASP A 105 -31.64 10.73 -6.48
CA ASP A 105 -31.55 12.06 -5.89
C ASP A 105 -30.27 12.27 -5.03
N CYS A 106 -29.31 11.32 -4.99
CA CYS A 106 -28.05 11.46 -4.25
C CYS A 106 -26.86 11.90 -5.11
N GLU A 107 -25.91 12.62 -4.51
CA GLU A 107 -24.69 13.10 -5.20
C GLU A 107 -23.86 11.94 -5.80
N GLU A 108 -23.85 10.78 -5.14
CA GLU A 108 -23.16 9.56 -5.61
C GLU A 108 -23.75 8.99 -6.92
N PHE A 109 -25.04 9.24 -7.19
CA PHE A 109 -25.68 8.87 -8.45
C PHE A 109 -25.29 9.83 -9.59
N GLU A 110 -25.22 11.13 -9.32
CA GLU A 110 -24.79 12.14 -10.32
C GLU A 110 -23.35 11.88 -10.77
N ASP A 111 -22.46 11.57 -9.84
CA ASP A 111 -21.07 11.21 -10.14
C ASP A 111 -21.00 9.95 -11.02
N ALA A 112 -21.68 8.86 -10.62
CA ALA A 112 -21.76 7.61 -11.39
C ALA A 112 -22.32 7.82 -12.81
N ALA A 113 -23.35 8.66 -12.95
CA ALA A 113 -23.94 9.01 -14.23
C ALA A 113 -22.96 9.81 -15.12
N ASN A 114 -22.23 10.76 -14.56
CA ASN A 114 -21.20 11.53 -15.27
C ASN A 114 -20.08 10.61 -15.78
N TYR A 115 -19.59 9.67 -14.97
CA TYR A 115 -18.61 8.67 -15.40
C TYR A 115 -19.14 7.81 -16.55
N ALA A 116 -20.36 7.30 -16.46
CA ALA A 116 -20.98 6.49 -17.52
C ALA A 116 -21.17 7.30 -18.81
N MET A 117 -21.60 8.57 -18.71
CA MET A 117 -21.73 9.48 -19.84
C MET A 117 -20.38 9.78 -20.49
N ALA A 118 -19.33 9.99 -19.71
CA ALA A 118 -17.98 10.21 -20.21
C ALA A 118 -17.46 8.99 -20.95
N ALA A 119 -17.59 7.80 -20.35
CA ALA A 119 -17.24 6.54 -20.98
C ALA A 119 -17.99 6.34 -22.31
N ALA A 120 -19.31 6.58 -22.33
CA ALA A 120 -20.12 6.48 -23.55
C ALA A 120 -19.73 7.51 -24.62
N ALA A 121 -19.48 8.76 -24.24
CA ALA A 121 -19.11 9.83 -25.16
C ALA A 121 -17.73 9.58 -25.79
N VAL A 122 -16.73 9.17 -24.99
CA VAL A 122 -15.41 8.80 -25.50
C VAL A 122 -15.51 7.54 -26.38
N ALA A 123 -16.27 6.52 -25.95
CA ALA A 123 -16.48 5.30 -26.73
C ALA A 123 -17.13 5.58 -28.10
N ALA A 124 -18.09 6.51 -28.16
CA ALA A 124 -18.73 6.91 -29.42
C ALA A 124 -17.75 7.58 -30.40
N GLY A 125 -16.69 8.23 -29.89
CA GLY A 125 -15.62 8.82 -30.68
C GLY A 125 -14.39 7.94 -30.88
N ALA A 126 -14.35 6.74 -30.30
CA ALA A 126 -13.13 5.93 -30.18
C ALA A 126 -12.59 5.41 -31.53
N ASP A 127 -13.38 5.43 -32.60
CA ASP A 127 -12.92 5.12 -33.97
C ASP A 127 -11.72 5.98 -34.39
N VAL A 128 -11.57 7.20 -33.85
CA VAL A 128 -10.41 8.07 -34.12
C VAL A 128 -9.09 7.37 -33.77
N PHE A 129 -9.06 6.56 -32.71
CA PHE A 129 -7.84 5.90 -32.25
C PHE A 129 -7.40 4.76 -33.17
N LEU A 130 -8.28 4.19 -34.01
CA LEU A 130 -7.95 3.09 -34.91
C LEU A 130 -6.85 3.48 -35.90
N GLY A 131 -6.89 4.72 -36.41
CA GLY A 131 -5.86 5.24 -37.32
C GLY A 131 -4.53 5.56 -36.62
N LEU A 132 -4.58 5.87 -35.33
CA LEU A 132 -3.42 6.34 -34.56
C LEU A 132 -2.44 5.24 -34.18
N VAL A 133 -2.88 3.98 -34.19
CA VAL A 133 -2.01 2.82 -33.91
C VAL A 133 -0.85 2.73 -34.93
N GLY A 134 -1.02 3.32 -36.12
CA GLY A 134 0.01 3.42 -37.15
C GLY A 134 0.55 4.84 -37.38
N ASP A 135 0.33 5.78 -36.45
CA ASP A 135 0.75 7.18 -36.60
C ASP A 135 2.28 7.32 -36.78
N GLU A 136 2.76 8.39 -37.40
CA GLU A 136 4.19 8.66 -37.54
C GLU A 136 4.84 9.02 -36.19
N ASP A 137 4.07 9.67 -35.31
CA ASP A 137 4.49 10.04 -33.97
C ASP A 137 4.56 8.79 -33.05
N ARG A 138 5.73 8.57 -32.47
CA ARG A 138 6.01 7.47 -31.54
C ARG A 138 5.10 7.52 -30.31
N GLU A 139 4.92 8.70 -29.70
CA GLU A 139 4.16 8.83 -28.44
C GLU A 139 2.67 8.54 -28.67
N VAL A 140 2.15 8.91 -29.85
CA VAL A 140 0.79 8.56 -30.27
C VAL A 140 0.64 7.05 -30.44
N ARG A 141 1.59 6.39 -31.12
CA ARG A 141 1.57 4.93 -31.26
C ARG A 141 1.70 4.20 -29.92
N LEU A 142 2.36 4.80 -28.93
CA LEU A 142 2.49 4.23 -27.58
C LEU A 142 1.17 4.32 -26.79
N ALA A 143 0.46 5.45 -26.87
CA ALA A 143 -0.77 5.70 -26.12
C ALA A 143 -2.04 5.06 -26.74
N ALA A 144 -2.15 5.05 -28.08
CA ALA A 144 -3.36 4.60 -28.78
C ALA A 144 -3.82 3.16 -28.48
N PRO A 145 -2.93 2.15 -28.37
CA PRO A 145 -3.34 0.77 -28.07
C PRO A 145 -4.13 0.64 -26.78
N GLY A 146 -3.67 1.32 -25.72
CA GLY A 146 -4.32 1.29 -24.41
C GLY A 146 -5.70 1.95 -24.44
N ALA A 147 -5.83 3.07 -25.15
CA ALA A 147 -7.10 3.75 -25.35
C ALA A 147 -8.12 2.87 -26.12
N LEU A 148 -7.70 2.24 -27.23
CA LEU A 148 -8.56 1.35 -28.00
C LEU A 148 -9.07 0.15 -27.18
N ALA A 149 -8.17 -0.51 -26.46
CA ALA A 149 -8.52 -1.68 -25.66
C ALA A 149 -9.52 -1.36 -24.53
N SER A 150 -9.48 -0.14 -24.00
CA SER A 150 -10.36 0.29 -22.91
C SER A 150 -11.69 0.89 -23.41
N LEU A 151 -11.68 1.61 -24.53
CA LEU A 151 -12.76 2.53 -24.90
C LEU A 151 -13.57 2.10 -26.13
N HIS A 152 -13.01 1.30 -27.04
CA HIS A 152 -13.65 1.02 -28.31
C HIS A 152 -14.75 -0.05 -28.17
N GLY A 153 -15.91 0.17 -28.80
CA GLY A 153 -17.09 -0.70 -28.66
C GLY A 153 -17.01 -2.06 -29.38
N ASP A 154 -16.06 -2.24 -30.31
CA ASP A 154 -15.82 -3.49 -31.02
C ASP A 154 -14.45 -4.08 -30.64
N PRO A 155 -14.38 -4.94 -29.61
CA PRO A 155 -13.12 -5.47 -29.11
C PRO A 155 -12.49 -6.52 -30.04
N ALA A 156 -13.27 -7.19 -30.89
CA ALA A 156 -12.74 -8.17 -31.85
C ALA A 156 -11.95 -7.46 -32.95
N ARG A 157 -12.53 -6.40 -33.53
CA ARG A 157 -11.84 -5.54 -34.51
C ARG A 157 -10.55 -4.93 -33.94
N VAL A 158 -10.58 -4.48 -32.69
CA VAL A 158 -9.38 -3.94 -32.03
C VAL A 158 -8.33 -5.03 -31.83
N LEU A 159 -8.72 -6.21 -31.36
CA LEU A 159 -7.79 -7.33 -31.15
C LEU A 159 -7.05 -7.70 -32.44
N ASP A 160 -7.75 -7.79 -33.56
CA ASP A 160 -7.15 -8.06 -34.87
C ASP A 160 -6.18 -6.95 -35.29
N LEU A 161 -6.60 -5.68 -35.17
CA LEU A 161 -5.76 -4.52 -35.51
C LEU A 161 -4.46 -4.49 -34.69
N LEU A 162 -4.54 -4.71 -33.37
CA LEU A 162 -3.37 -4.70 -32.49
C LEU A 162 -2.38 -5.82 -32.84
N ARG A 163 -2.90 -7.01 -33.19
CA ARG A 163 -2.08 -8.16 -33.61
C ARG A 163 -1.41 -7.91 -34.95
N GLU A 164 -2.14 -7.35 -35.92
CA GLU A 164 -1.59 -6.97 -37.22
C GLU A 164 -0.49 -5.93 -37.05
N ARG A 165 -0.72 -4.88 -36.24
CA ARG A 165 0.28 -3.84 -35.99
C ARG A 165 1.56 -4.40 -35.37
N LEU A 166 1.45 -5.35 -34.44
CA LEU A 166 2.61 -5.96 -33.79
C LEU A 166 3.57 -6.63 -34.80
N THR A 167 3.07 -7.10 -35.94
CA THR A 167 3.91 -7.76 -36.97
C THR A 167 4.83 -6.80 -37.71
N VAL A 168 4.50 -5.50 -37.74
CA VAL A 168 5.22 -4.47 -38.50
C VAL A 168 5.86 -3.39 -37.64
N GLU A 169 5.47 -3.26 -36.36
CA GLU A 169 6.05 -2.27 -35.45
C GLU A 169 7.49 -2.61 -35.08
N LEU A 170 8.38 -1.61 -35.12
CA LEU A 170 9.80 -1.78 -34.85
C LEU A 170 10.20 -1.22 -33.48
N ASP A 171 9.44 -0.27 -32.93
CA ASP A 171 9.71 0.31 -31.61
C ASP A 171 9.37 -0.70 -30.50
N PRO A 172 10.35 -1.11 -29.66
CA PRO A 172 10.11 -2.10 -28.62
C PRO A 172 9.04 -1.70 -27.62
N GLU A 173 8.98 -0.43 -27.18
CA GLU A 173 8.01 -0.01 -26.17
C GLU A 173 6.59 0.02 -26.73
N VAL A 174 6.43 0.44 -27.99
CA VAL A 174 5.14 0.34 -28.67
C VAL A 174 4.70 -1.11 -28.81
N ARG A 175 5.61 -2.03 -29.16
CA ARG A 175 5.30 -3.47 -29.21
C ARG A 175 4.82 -4.00 -27.86
N LEU A 176 5.38 -3.54 -26.75
CA LEU A 176 4.94 -3.90 -25.40
C LEU A 176 3.55 -3.34 -25.07
N ALA A 177 3.30 -2.07 -25.42
CA ALA A 177 1.99 -1.44 -25.25
C ALA A 177 0.88 -2.17 -26.04
N LEU A 178 1.18 -2.64 -27.25
CA LEU A 178 0.27 -3.49 -28.04
C LEU A 178 -0.08 -4.78 -27.30
N VAL A 179 0.93 -5.48 -26.75
CA VAL A 179 0.71 -6.73 -26.00
C VAL A 179 -0.09 -6.46 -24.72
N GLU A 180 0.20 -5.38 -24.01
CA GLU A 180 -0.55 -4.99 -22.82
C GLU A 180 -2.02 -4.69 -23.14
N ALA A 181 -2.29 -3.94 -24.22
CA ALA A 181 -3.64 -3.63 -24.69
C ALA A 181 -4.42 -4.92 -25.01
N VAL A 182 -3.79 -5.89 -25.67
CA VAL A 182 -4.38 -7.22 -25.90
C VAL A 182 -4.68 -7.94 -24.58
N GLY A 183 -3.78 -7.86 -23.59
CA GLY A 183 -4.03 -8.38 -22.25
C GLY A 183 -5.23 -7.74 -21.55
N ARG A 184 -5.45 -6.44 -21.71
CA ARG A 184 -6.64 -5.72 -21.18
C ARG A 184 -7.93 -6.22 -21.83
N ILE A 185 -7.93 -6.47 -23.15
CA ILE A 185 -9.10 -7.04 -23.85
C ILE A 185 -9.48 -8.39 -23.24
N ALA A 186 -8.50 -9.27 -22.96
CA ALA A 186 -8.78 -10.57 -22.33
C ALA A 186 -9.36 -10.48 -20.91
N LEU A 187 -8.99 -9.44 -20.16
CA LEU A 187 -9.54 -9.19 -18.83
C LEU A 187 -11.00 -8.72 -18.91
N ARG A 188 -11.28 -7.78 -19.82
CA ARG A 188 -12.59 -7.12 -19.95
C ARG A 188 -13.64 -7.97 -20.68
N TYR A 189 -13.24 -8.75 -21.67
CA TYR A 189 -14.17 -9.47 -22.55
C TYR A 189 -13.99 -10.99 -22.48
N GLU A 190 -14.88 -11.66 -21.73
CA GLU A 190 -14.86 -13.12 -21.56
C GLU A 190 -14.89 -13.87 -22.91
N SER A 191 -15.69 -13.38 -23.87
CA SER A 191 -15.86 -14.01 -25.18
C SER A 191 -14.57 -14.13 -26.00
N LEU A 192 -13.61 -13.22 -25.79
CA LEU A 192 -12.33 -13.18 -26.50
C LEU A 192 -11.17 -13.74 -25.66
N ARG A 193 -11.44 -14.15 -24.41
CA ARG A 193 -10.39 -14.54 -23.47
C ARG A 193 -9.62 -15.76 -23.93
N GLU A 194 -10.32 -16.84 -24.32
CA GLU A 194 -9.67 -18.09 -24.74
C GLU A 194 -8.73 -17.87 -25.94
N GLU A 195 -9.22 -17.19 -26.97
CA GLU A 195 -8.46 -16.86 -28.17
C GLU A 195 -7.23 -15.99 -27.85
N THR A 196 -7.43 -14.94 -27.04
CA THR A 196 -6.37 -14.01 -26.66
C THR A 196 -5.30 -14.69 -25.83
N VAL A 197 -5.70 -15.52 -24.88
CA VAL A 197 -4.81 -16.31 -24.04
C VAL A 197 -4.02 -17.32 -24.88
N GLY A 198 -4.64 -17.97 -25.86
CA GLY A 198 -3.95 -18.84 -26.81
C GLY A 198 -2.86 -18.11 -27.59
N TRP A 199 -3.17 -16.90 -28.07
CA TRP A 199 -2.21 -16.04 -28.77
C TRP A 199 -1.05 -15.56 -27.87
N LEU A 200 -1.34 -15.12 -26.64
CA LEU A 200 -0.31 -14.77 -25.66
C LEU A 200 0.57 -15.99 -25.31
N GLY A 201 -0.03 -17.18 -25.22
CA GLY A 201 0.69 -18.45 -25.05
C GLY A 201 1.69 -18.70 -26.17
N TRP A 202 1.28 -18.54 -27.43
CA TRP A 202 2.19 -18.62 -28.58
C TRP A 202 3.31 -17.56 -28.53
N LEU A 203 2.97 -16.32 -28.15
CA LEU A 203 3.93 -15.21 -28.08
C LEU A 203 4.98 -15.42 -26.97
N SER A 204 4.64 -16.17 -25.91
CA SER A 204 5.59 -16.54 -24.85
C SER A 204 6.64 -17.58 -25.26
N GLY A 205 6.49 -18.21 -26.44
CA GLY A 205 7.35 -19.28 -26.94
C GLY A 205 8.78 -18.86 -27.29
N ALA A 206 9.71 -19.83 -27.31
CA ALA A 206 11.16 -19.60 -27.45
C ALA A 206 11.63 -19.01 -28.80
N ALA A 207 10.78 -18.95 -29.82
CA ALA A 207 11.11 -18.38 -31.12
C ALA A 207 10.95 -16.85 -31.19
N GLN A 208 10.37 -16.24 -30.15
CA GLN A 208 10.07 -14.80 -30.13
C GLN A 208 11.18 -13.99 -29.43
N ASP A 209 11.18 -12.68 -29.67
CA ASP A 209 12.06 -11.74 -29.00
C ASP A 209 11.88 -11.80 -27.46
N PRO A 210 12.97 -11.73 -26.65
CA PRO A 210 12.87 -11.85 -25.20
C PRO A 210 11.95 -10.82 -24.52
N ALA A 211 11.85 -9.59 -25.04
CA ALA A 211 10.98 -8.55 -24.49
C ALA A 211 9.51 -8.93 -24.64
N LEU A 212 9.13 -9.40 -25.84
CA LEU A 212 7.78 -9.85 -26.14
C LEU A 212 7.39 -11.09 -25.32
N ARG A 213 8.33 -12.01 -25.15
CA ARG A 213 8.11 -13.21 -24.32
C ARG A 213 7.82 -12.80 -22.88
N LEU A 214 8.58 -11.85 -22.33
CA LEU A 214 8.35 -11.32 -20.98
C LEU A 214 7.00 -10.60 -20.88
N ALA A 215 6.64 -9.80 -21.88
CA ALA A 215 5.35 -9.10 -21.93
C ALA A 215 4.17 -10.06 -21.99
N ALA A 216 4.27 -11.07 -22.84
CA ALA A 216 3.27 -12.11 -22.98
C ALA A 216 3.07 -12.88 -21.66
N LEU A 217 4.16 -13.24 -20.97
CA LEU A 217 4.10 -13.88 -19.65
C LEU A 217 3.46 -12.97 -18.60
N ALA A 218 3.78 -11.67 -18.60
CA ALA A 218 3.16 -10.71 -17.68
C ALA A 218 1.66 -10.58 -17.92
N GLN A 219 1.19 -10.57 -19.17
CA GLN A 219 -0.25 -10.52 -19.48
C GLN A 219 -0.95 -11.86 -19.22
N LEU A 220 -0.34 -13.00 -19.55
CA LEU A 220 -0.87 -14.33 -19.19
C LEU A 220 -1.05 -14.47 -17.69
N ALA A 221 -0.11 -13.95 -16.90
CA ALA A 221 -0.24 -13.94 -15.46
C ALA A 221 -1.50 -13.20 -14.99
N ARG A 222 -1.88 -12.12 -15.67
CA ARG A 222 -3.06 -11.32 -15.32
C ARG A 222 -4.36 -12.00 -15.73
N CYS A 223 -4.46 -12.45 -16.98
CA CYS A 223 -5.73 -12.90 -17.56
C CYS A 223 -5.95 -14.42 -17.47
N ALA A 224 -4.89 -15.21 -17.33
CA ALA A 224 -4.96 -16.67 -17.23
C ALA A 224 -3.80 -17.27 -16.42
N PRO A 225 -3.67 -16.94 -15.12
CA PRO A 225 -2.53 -17.37 -14.29
C PRO A 225 -2.36 -18.89 -14.22
N ALA A 226 -3.44 -19.65 -14.38
CA ALA A 226 -3.42 -21.12 -14.41
C ALA A 226 -2.64 -21.70 -15.61
N LEU A 227 -2.43 -20.94 -16.68
CA LEU A 227 -1.73 -21.35 -17.89
C LEU A 227 -0.26 -20.90 -17.91
N LEU A 228 0.19 -20.18 -16.90
CA LEU A 228 1.60 -19.85 -16.75
C LEU A 228 2.45 -21.12 -16.62
N PRO A 229 3.65 -21.16 -17.23
CA PRO A 229 4.58 -22.27 -17.05
C PRO A 229 4.85 -22.57 -15.57
N ARG A 230 5.07 -23.85 -15.25
CA ARG A 230 5.45 -24.26 -13.88
C ARG A 230 6.81 -23.70 -13.47
N ASP A 231 7.68 -23.45 -14.44
CA ASP A 231 9.01 -22.88 -14.32
C ASP A 231 9.05 -21.41 -14.76
N VAL A 232 7.94 -20.67 -14.59
CA VAL A 232 7.82 -19.25 -14.98
C VAL A 232 8.95 -18.40 -14.39
N ALA A 233 9.33 -18.65 -13.12
CA ALA A 233 10.43 -17.93 -12.49
C ALA A 233 11.75 -18.16 -13.24
N ALA A 234 12.12 -19.42 -13.52
CA ALA A 234 13.34 -19.75 -14.25
C ALA A 234 13.33 -19.20 -15.67
N THR A 235 12.18 -19.26 -16.35
CA THR A 235 12.01 -18.71 -17.71
C THR A 235 12.25 -17.20 -17.73
N VAL A 236 11.63 -16.45 -16.82
CA VAL A 236 11.79 -14.99 -16.72
C VAL A 236 13.22 -14.61 -16.37
N ILE A 237 13.89 -15.36 -15.49
CA ILE A 237 15.31 -15.14 -15.16
C ILE A 237 16.20 -15.35 -16.40
N GLY A 238 15.90 -16.36 -17.21
CA GLY A 238 16.56 -16.59 -18.50
C GLY A 238 16.35 -15.40 -19.45
N LEU A 239 15.10 -14.96 -19.61
CA LEU A 239 14.74 -13.81 -20.46
C LEU A 239 15.44 -12.51 -20.05
N LEU A 240 15.45 -12.18 -18.76
CA LEU A 240 16.18 -11.01 -18.25
C LEU A 240 17.68 -11.12 -18.53
N SER A 241 18.22 -12.34 -18.48
CA SER A 241 19.63 -12.57 -18.82
C SER A 241 19.91 -12.39 -20.30
N GLU A 242 19.03 -12.87 -21.18
CA GLU A 242 19.12 -12.66 -22.64
C GLU A 242 19.06 -11.16 -22.97
N LEU A 243 18.10 -10.41 -22.39
CA LEU A 243 17.94 -8.97 -22.60
C LEU A 243 19.18 -8.17 -22.23
N ARG A 244 19.88 -8.53 -21.14
CA ARG A 244 21.13 -7.86 -20.74
C ARG A 244 22.30 -8.07 -21.71
N HIS A 245 22.31 -9.18 -22.45
CA HIS A 245 23.42 -9.55 -23.35
C HIS A 245 23.11 -9.21 -24.80
N GLN A 246 21.92 -8.70 -25.12
CA GLN A 246 21.69 -8.06 -26.41
C GLN A 246 22.59 -6.82 -26.47
N PRO A 247 23.49 -6.69 -27.45
CA PRO A 247 24.29 -5.49 -27.60
C PRO A 247 23.36 -4.29 -27.81
N ASP A 248 23.69 -3.14 -27.21
CA ASP A 248 23.08 -1.83 -27.51
C ASP A 248 23.23 -1.51 -29.00
N GLY A 249 22.42 -2.13 -29.82
CA GLY A 249 22.50 -2.08 -31.27
C GLY A 249 21.74 -0.90 -31.87
N PHE A 250 21.32 0.09 -31.09
CA PHE A 250 20.29 1.05 -31.55
C PHE A 250 20.42 2.49 -31.01
N HIS A 251 21.61 2.95 -30.63
CA HIS A 251 21.86 4.37 -30.31
C HIS A 251 22.55 5.18 -31.43
N GLN A 252 22.58 4.72 -32.69
CA GLN A 252 22.97 5.58 -33.83
C GLN A 252 21.76 5.99 -34.67
N GLY A 253 21.08 7.03 -34.21
CA GLY A 253 20.19 7.86 -35.02
C GLY A 253 20.46 9.32 -34.72
N GLY A 254 21.57 9.88 -35.22
CA GLY A 254 21.87 11.30 -34.98
C GLY A 254 23.31 11.75 -35.20
N CYS A 255 23.99 11.32 -36.27
CA CYS A 255 25.17 12.01 -36.79
C CYS A 255 25.17 11.86 -38.31
N GLY A 256 24.68 12.89 -39.02
CA GLY A 256 24.75 12.93 -40.47
C GLY A 256 26.20 13.04 -40.95
N PRO A 257 26.61 12.30 -42.00
CA PRO A 257 27.84 12.61 -42.70
C PRO A 257 27.50 13.53 -43.87
N SER A 258 27.92 14.79 -43.77
CA SER A 258 28.00 15.65 -44.96
C SER A 258 29.24 15.28 -45.77
N CYS A 259 28.98 15.03 -47.06
CA CYS A 259 29.85 15.29 -48.22
C CYS A 259 31.21 14.58 -48.33
N ALA A 260 31.35 13.69 -49.33
CA ALA A 260 31.91 14.05 -50.65
C ALA A 260 32.53 12.83 -51.39
N GLY A 261 32.04 12.59 -52.61
CA GLY A 261 32.82 12.22 -53.80
C GLY A 261 33.59 10.89 -53.85
N GLY A 262 33.18 9.99 -54.76
CA GLY A 262 34.11 8.99 -55.30
C GLY A 262 33.48 7.73 -55.92
N ALA A 263 33.23 7.81 -57.23
CA ALA A 263 33.30 6.75 -58.25
C ALA A 263 32.76 5.32 -57.99
N CYS A 264 31.83 4.90 -58.85
CA CYS A 264 31.53 3.49 -59.17
C CYS A 264 32.78 2.72 -59.66
N PRO A 265 32.76 1.38 -59.57
CA PRO A 265 32.58 0.62 -60.80
C PRO A 265 31.62 -0.58 -60.68
N ALA A 266 31.31 -1.12 -61.86
CA ALA A 266 30.24 -2.04 -62.22
C ALA A 266 30.55 -3.54 -62.03
N GLY A 267 29.48 -4.34 -62.12
CA GLY A 267 29.48 -5.77 -62.47
C GLY A 267 29.34 -6.72 -61.27
N VAL A 268 28.66 -7.86 -61.30
CA VAL A 268 28.07 -8.68 -62.37
C VAL A 268 27.09 -9.69 -61.72
N ASP A 269 26.00 -10.02 -62.43
CA ASP A 269 25.11 -11.20 -62.44
C ASP A 269 25.03 -12.21 -61.27
N GLY A 270 23.79 -12.62 -60.98
CA GLY A 270 23.49 -13.85 -60.24
C GLY A 270 22.00 -14.18 -60.17
N THR A 271 21.46 -14.80 -61.21
CA THR A 271 20.11 -15.38 -61.31
C THR A 271 19.85 -16.50 -60.29
N GLY A 272 18.59 -16.67 -59.88
CA GLY A 272 18.15 -17.88 -59.17
C GLY A 272 16.65 -17.89 -58.88
N ALA A 273 15.91 -18.64 -59.70
CA ALA A 273 14.45 -18.80 -59.69
C ALA A 273 14.00 -20.10 -58.99
N GLY A 274 12.69 -20.19 -58.68
CA GLY A 274 11.93 -21.43 -58.40
C GLY A 274 11.00 -21.28 -57.20
N ALA A 275 9.69 -21.01 -57.29
CA ALA A 275 8.57 -21.65 -57.99
C ALA A 275 8.03 -22.94 -57.33
N GLY A 276 6.72 -22.93 -57.04
CA GLY A 276 5.83 -24.10 -56.97
C GLY A 276 5.25 -24.42 -55.57
N ALA A 277 3.98 -24.76 -55.33
CA ALA A 277 2.65 -24.56 -55.93
C ALA A 277 1.67 -25.52 -55.21
N ALA A 278 0.39 -25.14 -55.14
CA ALA A 278 -0.84 -25.97 -55.02
C ALA A 278 -1.11 -26.70 -53.68
N GLY A 279 -2.37 -26.88 -53.22
CA GLY A 279 -3.72 -26.58 -53.70
C GLY A 279 -4.75 -27.08 -52.67
N GLY A 280 -5.93 -26.44 -52.52
CA GLY A 280 -7.29 -26.97 -52.79
C GLY A 280 -7.77 -28.15 -51.89
N ALA A 281 -9.01 -28.29 -51.41
CA ALA A 281 -10.29 -27.63 -51.62
C ALA A 281 -11.34 -28.20 -50.60
N ASP A 282 -12.54 -27.61 -50.63
CA ASP A 282 -13.88 -28.20 -50.36
C ASP A 282 -14.46 -28.34 -48.93
N GLY A 283 -15.58 -27.61 -48.71
CA GLY A 283 -16.71 -28.00 -47.82
C GLY A 283 -17.64 -29.04 -48.49
N PRO A 284 -18.88 -29.32 -48.01
CA PRO A 284 -19.89 -28.29 -47.66
C PRO A 284 -20.94 -28.65 -46.56
N SER A 285 -21.81 -27.65 -46.30
CA SER A 285 -23.28 -27.69 -46.13
C SER A 285 -24.01 -28.16 -44.85
N ASP A 286 -24.94 -27.26 -44.44
CA ASP A 286 -26.36 -27.45 -44.03
C ASP A 286 -26.81 -27.41 -42.55
N GLY A 287 -27.78 -26.49 -42.29
CA GLY A 287 -29.04 -26.80 -41.59
C GLY A 287 -29.40 -25.98 -40.34
N VAL A 288 -30.11 -24.84 -40.44
CA VAL A 288 -31.58 -24.64 -40.27
C VAL A 288 -32.16 -24.59 -38.81
N ALA A 289 -32.60 -23.37 -38.43
CA ALA A 289 -33.86 -22.91 -37.78
C ALA A 289 -34.29 -23.19 -36.30
N GLY A 290 -34.93 -22.15 -35.73
CA GLY A 290 -36.07 -22.19 -34.78
C GLY A 290 -35.79 -21.50 -33.42
N ALA A 291 -36.21 -20.26 -33.12
CA ALA A 291 -37.55 -19.67 -32.93
C ALA A 291 -38.24 -19.92 -31.55
N GLY A 292 -38.64 -18.83 -30.87
CA GLY A 292 -39.64 -18.74 -29.79
C GLY A 292 -39.06 -18.72 -28.37
N GLY A 293 -39.46 -17.89 -27.41
CA GLY A 293 -40.59 -16.98 -27.29
C GLY A 293 -41.16 -17.01 -25.86
N THR A 294 -41.41 -15.82 -25.29
CA THR A 294 -42.42 -15.45 -24.28
C THR A 294 -42.26 -15.80 -22.78
N ALA A 295 -42.05 -14.73 -22.00
CA ALA A 295 -42.92 -14.14 -20.97
C ALA A 295 -43.47 -14.98 -19.79
N GLY A 296 -43.34 -14.41 -18.58
CA GLY A 296 -44.12 -14.76 -17.39
C GLY A 296 -43.92 -13.76 -16.25
N SER A 297 -44.95 -12.94 -16.00
CA SER A 297 -45.05 -11.88 -15.01
C SER A 297 -45.68 -12.33 -13.69
N GLY A 298 -45.48 -11.52 -12.63
CA GLY A 298 -46.25 -11.51 -11.37
C GLY A 298 -45.31 -11.37 -10.17
N GLY A 299 -45.34 -10.36 -9.31
CA GLY A 299 -46.36 -9.37 -8.98
C GLY A 299 -46.80 -9.55 -7.52
N SER A 300 -46.35 -8.70 -6.59
CA SER A 300 -47.12 -8.29 -5.40
C SER A 300 -46.35 -7.27 -4.55
N ALA A 301 -46.93 -6.07 -4.41
CA ALA A 301 -46.57 -5.02 -3.46
C ALA A 301 -47.40 -5.16 -2.16
N THR A 302 -46.85 -4.90 -0.96
CA THR A 302 -47.04 -3.69 -0.11
C THR A 302 -47.05 -4.13 1.38
N PRO A 303 -47.03 -3.25 2.41
CA PRO A 303 -46.34 -1.96 2.58
C PRO A 303 -45.69 -1.77 3.99
N SER A 304 -45.01 -0.61 4.15
CA SER A 304 -44.90 0.24 5.35
C SER A 304 -43.76 0.04 6.37
N GLY A 305 -43.00 1.13 6.61
CA GLY A 305 -42.80 1.62 7.98
C GLY A 305 -41.38 1.98 8.44
N PHE A 306 -40.99 3.25 8.24
CA PHE A 306 -40.16 4.11 9.09
C PHE A 306 -38.73 3.69 9.54
N GLY A 307 -37.77 4.61 9.29
CA GLY A 307 -36.70 4.91 10.24
C GLY A 307 -35.29 5.06 9.66
N SER A 308 -35.05 6.09 8.83
CA SER A 308 -33.68 6.48 8.45
C SER A 308 -32.96 7.08 9.66
N ALA A 309 -31.95 6.36 10.16
CA ALA A 309 -30.97 6.85 11.11
C ALA A 309 -29.61 6.82 10.42
N THR A 310 -29.06 8.01 10.20
CA THR A 310 -27.73 8.31 9.68
C THR A 310 -26.64 7.52 10.41
N LEU A 311 -26.01 6.58 9.71
CA LEU A 311 -24.81 5.87 10.16
C LEU A 311 -23.57 6.48 9.47
N ALA A 312 -22.98 7.47 10.12
CA ALA A 312 -21.60 7.84 9.88
C ALA A 312 -20.69 6.69 10.36
N GLY A 313 -20.28 5.83 9.42
CA GLY A 313 -19.36 4.72 9.65
C GLY A 313 -17.92 5.19 9.82
N GLY A 314 -17.62 5.83 10.95
CA GLY A 314 -16.24 6.06 11.37
C GLY A 314 -15.65 4.77 11.94
N ASN A 315 -14.57 4.26 11.33
CA ASN A 315 -13.74 3.20 11.91
C ASN A 315 -13.21 3.64 13.30
N PRO A 316 -13.52 2.94 14.40
CA PRO A 316 -12.83 3.18 15.67
C PRO A 316 -11.47 2.45 15.66
N PRO A 317 -10.40 3.06 16.21
CA PRO A 317 -9.06 2.47 16.17
C PRO A 317 -8.98 1.17 16.98
N ALA A 318 -8.38 0.15 16.37
CA ALA A 318 -7.96 -1.08 17.01
C ALA A 318 -6.76 -0.78 17.92
N THR A 319 -6.97 -0.78 19.24
CA THR A 319 -5.96 -0.46 20.27
C THR A 319 -5.37 0.97 20.19
N PRO A 320 -5.00 1.61 21.32
CA PRO A 320 -4.54 3.01 21.30
C PRO A 320 -3.16 3.24 20.66
N TRP A 321 -2.56 2.25 19.99
CA TRP A 321 -1.20 2.31 19.47
C TRP A 321 -1.09 2.63 17.97
N ASP A 322 -2.15 2.39 17.19
CA ASP A 322 -2.09 2.50 15.72
C ASP A 322 -2.24 3.93 15.16
N SER A 323 -2.57 4.93 15.98
CA SER A 323 -2.89 6.29 15.49
C SER A 323 -1.75 7.31 15.57
N ALA A 324 -0.54 6.94 16.02
CA ALA A 324 0.56 7.90 16.22
C ALA A 324 1.46 8.15 14.98
N ASN A 325 1.21 7.50 13.84
CA ASN A 325 2.07 7.61 12.65
C ASN A 325 1.46 8.35 11.45
N SER A 326 0.22 8.81 11.51
CA SER A 326 -0.38 9.65 10.46
C SER A 326 0.02 11.12 10.67
N ARG A 327 1.06 11.56 9.96
CA ARG A 327 1.49 12.98 9.92
C ARG A 327 0.48 13.81 9.14
N THR A 328 -0.19 14.74 9.82
CA THR A 328 -0.74 15.96 9.20
C THR A 328 0.31 17.06 9.29
N MET A 329 0.66 17.66 8.14
CA MET A 329 1.58 18.79 8.05
C MET A 329 0.94 20.04 8.70
N PRO A 330 1.64 20.81 9.54
CA PRO A 330 1.14 22.09 10.02
C PRO A 330 1.33 23.18 8.95
N GLY A 331 0.24 23.88 8.63
CA GLY A 331 0.21 24.99 7.69
C GLY A 331 0.98 26.21 8.21
N VAL A 332 1.91 26.70 7.38
CA VAL A 332 2.57 27.99 7.57
C VAL A 332 1.67 29.09 7.01
N ARG A 333 1.13 29.94 7.89
CA ARG A 333 0.53 31.23 7.53
C ARG A 333 1.47 32.34 8.00
N GLU A 334 2.11 33.03 7.06
CA GLU A 334 2.55 34.42 7.27
C GLU A 334 2.27 35.27 6.01
N PRO A 335 1.96 36.57 6.17
CA PRO A 335 1.42 37.41 5.10
C PRO A 335 2.52 38.11 4.31
N VAL A 336 2.45 38.07 2.97
CA VAL A 336 3.34 38.81 2.08
C VAL A 336 2.71 40.16 1.71
N ALA A 337 3.42 41.26 1.99
CA ALA A 337 3.07 42.63 1.62
C ALA A 337 3.41 42.92 0.13
N PRO A 338 2.73 43.88 -0.54
CA PRO A 338 2.91 44.11 -1.96
C PRO A 338 4.14 45.00 -2.23
N VAL A 339 5.03 44.55 -3.12
CA VAL A 339 6.13 45.36 -3.66
C VAL A 339 5.82 45.76 -5.09
N GLY A 340 6.03 47.04 -5.39
CA GLY A 340 5.49 47.75 -6.54
C GLY A 340 6.13 47.43 -7.89
N LEU A 341 5.32 47.67 -8.92
CA LEU A 341 5.66 47.65 -10.34
C LEU A 341 6.76 48.66 -10.69
N GLN A 342 7.87 48.17 -11.24
CA GLN A 342 8.81 48.99 -12.01
C GLN A 342 9.08 48.34 -13.37
N ARG A 343 8.69 49.05 -14.44
CA ARG A 343 8.97 48.71 -15.84
C ARG A 343 10.43 49.04 -16.18
N GLY A 344 11.14 48.09 -16.79
CA GLY A 344 12.44 48.25 -17.44
C GLY A 344 12.45 47.51 -18.80
N ALA A 345 13.19 48.04 -19.77
CA ALA A 345 13.12 47.80 -21.23
C ALA A 345 13.82 46.49 -21.71
N PRO A 346 13.76 46.13 -23.02
CA PRO A 346 13.84 44.74 -23.50
C PRO A 346 15.28 44.28 -23.82
N GLU A 347 15.61 43.03 -23.49
CA GLU A 347 16.84 42.37 -23.94
C GLU A 347 16.58 40.94 -24.49
N ALA A 348 17.10 40.74 -25.70
CA ALA A 348 17.60 39.53 -26.36
C ALA A 348 16.81 38.20 -26.29
N ALA A 349 16.40 37.73 -27.46
CA ALA A 349 15.97 36.36 -27.74
C ALA A 349 17.15 35.38 -27.55
N GLY A 350 17.13 34.64 -26.44
CA GLY A 350 18.00 33.52 -26.11
C GLY A 350 17.58 32.94 -24.76
N ASP A 351 17.22 31.65 -24.74
CA ASP A 351 16.76 30.90 -23.56
C ASP A 351 15.55 31.48 -22.81
N LEU A 352 14.38 31.40 -23.43
CA LEU A 352 13.11 31.53 -22.71
C LEU A 352 12.66 30.16 -22.18
N ARG A 353 13.31 29.70 -21.10
CA ARG A 353 12.60 28.97 -20.04
C ARG A 353 12.69 29.83 -18.78
N PRO A 354 11.60 30.52 -18.41
CA PRO A 354 11.05 30.23 -17.08
C PRO A 354 9.54 30.51 -16.93
N THR A 355 8.81 29.64 -16.22
CA THR A 355 8.19 29.91 -14.89
C THR A 355 7.45 28.66 -14.36
N ALA A 356 7.83 28.23 -13.14
CA ALA A 356 7.24 27.18 -12.29
C ALA A 356 7.17 25.74 -12.85
N PRO A 357 7.99 24.78 -12.34
CA PRO A 357 7.81 23.37 -12.64
C PRO A 357 6.46 22.89 -12.11
N THR A 358 5.65 22.28 -12.96
CA THR A 358 4.36 21.71 -12.57
C THR A 358 4.55 20.34 -11.92
N LEU A 359 3.60 19.89 -11.10
CA LEU A 359 3.73 18.61 -10.38
C LEU A 359 3.81 17.41 -11.35
N VAL A 360 3.09 17.46 -12.47
CA VAL A 360 3.11 16.41 -13.51
C VAL A 360 4.41 16.48 -14.30
N GLY A 361 4.88 17.68 -14.67
CA GLY A 361 6.20 17.89 -15.27
C GLY A 361 7.31 17.36 -14.38
N GLN A 362 7.27 17.63 -13.07
CA GLN A 362 8.21 17.06 -12.09
C GLN A 362 8.14 15.53 -11.99
N LEU A 363 6.95 14.94 -12.02
CA LEU A 363 6.79 13.48 -11.99
C LEU A 363 7.26 12.81 -13.29
N ARG A 364 7.04 13.47 -14.43
CA ARG A 364 7.55 13.06 -15.74
C ARG A 364 9.06 13.20 -15.79
N ASP A 365 9.62 14.34 -15.43
CA ASP A 365 11.07 14.57 -15.30
C ASP A 365 11.71 13.55 -14.35
N VAL A 366 11.11 13.28 -13.19
CA VAL A 366 11.62 12.25 -12.27
C VAL A 366 11.54 10.85 -12.86
N ARG A 367 10.51 10.53 -13.66
CA ARG A 367 10.40 9.25 -14.40
C ARG A 367 11.37 9.17 -15.57
N GLU A 368 11.60 10.27 -16.27
CA GLU A 368 12.49 10.38 -17.43
C GLU A 368 13.95 10.41 -17.00
N GLU A 369 14.32 11.15 -15.96
CA GLU A 369 15.61 11.07 -15.27
C GLU A 369 15.84 9.67 -14.71
N GLN A 370 14.78 9.03 -14.20
CA GLN A 370 14.83 7.62 -13.85
C GLN A 370 15.07 6.76 -15.09
N ARG A 371 14.41 6.97 -16.23
CA ARG A 371 14.59 6.15 -17.44
C ARG A 371 15.90 6.44 -18.18
N ALA A 372 16.45 7.64 -18.04
CA ALA A 372 17.63 8.13 -18.73
C ALA A 372 18.87 7.28 -18.38
N GLY A 373 19.49 6.70 -19.40
CA GLY A 373 20.65 5.82 -19.25
C GLY A 373 20.33 4.38 -18.83
N ARG A 374 19.04 3.98 -18.75
CA ARG A 374 18.61 2.60 -18.49
C ARG A 374 17.99 1.98 -19.74
N GLY A 375 18.77 1.23 -20.51
CA GLY A 375 18.34 0.62 -21.79
C GLY A 375 17.16 -0.37 -21.72
N THR A 376 16.67 -0.73 -20.52
CA THR A 376 15.57 -1.69 -20.32
C THR A 376 14.55 -1.26 -19.24
N ALA A 377 14.34 0.05 -19.00
CA ALA A 377 13.41 0.52 -17.96
C ALA A 377 11.96 0.00 -18.09
N TRP A 378 11.52 -0.35 -19.31
CA TRP A 378 10.24 -1.01 -19.57
C TRP A 378 10.14 -2.43 -18.96
N ALA A 379 11.28 -3.12 -18.78
CA ALA A 379 11.30 -4.47 -18.21
C ALA A 379 10.92 -4.44 -16.73
N ASP A 380 11.21 -3.34 -16.02
CA ASP A 380 10.83 -3.16 -14.61
C ASP A 380 9.31 -3.04 -14.46
N ASP A 381 8.63 -2.37 -15.40
CA ASP A 381 7.18 -2.25 -15.43
C ASP A 381 6.50 -3.61 -15.71
N LEU A 382 7.06 -4.41 -16.62
CA LEU A 382 6.62 -5.78 -16.88
C LEU A 382 6.84 -6.69 -15.68
N LEU A 383 7.98 -6.58 -14.99
CA LEU A 383 8.27 -7.36 -13.79
C LEU A 383 7.33 -7.00 -12.65
N ARG A 384 7.02 -5.73 -12.45
CA ARG A 384 6.02 -5.31 -11.45
C ARG A 384 4.64 -5.88 -11.77
N THR A 385 4.26 -5.85 -13.05
CA THR A 385 3.01 -6.44 -13.54
C THR A 385 2.97 -7.94 -13.30
N LEU A 386 4.02 -8.66 -13.67
CA LEU A 386 4.16 -10.10 -13.45
C LEU A 386 4.10 -10.44 -11.95
N HIS A 387 4.86 -9.71 -11.12
CA HIS A 387 4.81 -9.88 -9.67
C HIS A 387 3.39 -9.67 -9.18
N GLY A 388 2.71 -8.57 -9.51
CA GLY A 388 1.30 -8.37 -9.15
C GLY A 388 0.41 -9.55 -9.52
N ALA A 389 0.57 -10.05 -10.75
CA ALA A 389 -0.29 -11.04 -11.38
C ALA A 389 -0.03 -12.50 -10.98
N LEU A 390 1.15 -12.84 -10.44
CA LEU A 390 1.45 -14.19 -9.92
C LEU A 390 0.56 -14.61 -8.74
N ASP A 391 -0.17 -13.65 -8.16
CA ASP A 391 -1.12 -13.85 -7.06
C ASP A 391 -0.57 -14.76 -5.94
N ASP A 392 -1.27 -15.83 -5.56
CA ASP A 392 -0.85 -16.75 -4.49
C ASP A 392 0.33 -17.69 -4.85
N ARG A 393 0.99 -17.53 -6.01
CA ARG A 393 2.25 -18.25 -6.36
C ARG A 393 3.46 -17.64 -5.65
N VAL A 394 3.45 -17.66 -4.32
CA VAL A 394 4.46 -17.01 -3.46
C VAL A 394 5.88 -17.52 -3.73
N ASP A 395 6.06 -18.82 -3.94
CA ASP A 395 7.37 -19.42 -4.20
C ASP A 395 8.00 -18.90 -5.50
N ASP A 396 7.20 -18.72 -6.56
CA ASP A 396 7.66 -18.15 -7.82
C ASP A 396 8.05 -16.67 -7.66
N ARG A 397 7.28 -15.90 -6.88
CA ARG A 397 7.62 -14.50 -6.55
C ARG A 397 8.93 -14.41 -5.79
N ILE A 398 9.13 -15.27 -4.79
CA ILE A 398 10.38 -15.34 -4.02
C ILE A 398 11.55 -15.68 -4.95
N ALA A 399 11.41 -16.71 -5.80
CA ALA A 399 12.45 -17.11 -6.74
C ALA A 399 12.86 -15.97 -7.70
N LEU A 400 11.87 -15.24 -8.24
CA LEU A 400 12.10 -14.08 -9.09
C LEU A 400 12.82 -12.94 -8.36
N ILE A 401 12.42 -12.63 -7.13
CA ILE A 401 13.07 -11.59 -6.32
C ILE A 401 14.51 -12.00 -5.97
N VAL A 402 14.73 -13.24 -5.56
CA VAL A 402 16.07 -13.77 -5.23
C VAL A 402 17.00 -13.64 -6.43
N ALA A 403 16.54 -13.98 -7.62
CA ALA A 403 17.34 -13.86 -8.83
C ALA A 403 17.66 -12.40 -9.20
N GLN A 404 16.69 -11.48 -9.05
CA GLN A 404 16.93 -10.06 -9.29
C GLN A 404 17.88 -9.43 -8.26
N LEU A 405 17.77 -9.81 -6.97
CA LEU A 405 18.70 -9.36 -5.93
C LEU A 405 20.15 -9.85 -6.17
N ARG A 406 20.32 -10.92 -6.94
CA ARG A 406 21.63 -11.44 -7.39
C ARG A 406 22.10 -10.85 -8.72
N SER A 407 21.30 -10.00 -9.37
CA SER A 407 21.65 -9.38 -10.65
C SER A 407 22.90 -8.53 -10.51
N PRO A 408 23.81 -8.51 -11.51
CA PRO A 408 24.92 -7.56 -11.52
C PRO A 408 24.44 -6.11 -11.66
N ASP A 409 23.23 -5.90 -12.20
CA ASP A 409 22.62 -4.59 -12.37
C ASP A 409 22.06 -4.04 -11.04
N THR A 410 22.58 -2.90 -10.61
CA THR A 410 22.18 -2.20 -9.39
C THR A 410 20.76 -1.66 -9.45
N ALA A 411 20.24 -1.31 -10.63
CA ALA A 411 18.86 -0.88 -10.81
C ALA A 411 17.91 -2.04 -10.51
N GLN A 412 18.09 -3.18 -11.16
CA GLN A 412 17.29 -4.40 -10.90
C GLN A 412 17.33 -4.82 -9.43
N ARG A 413 18.50 -4.73 -8.76
CA ARG A 413 18.58 -4.99 -7.32
C ARG A 413 17.76 -3.99 -6.50
N THR A 414 17.74 -2.72 -6.89
CA THR A 414 16.95 -1.67 -6.22
C THR A 414 15.45 -1.91 -6.39
N ASP A 415 15.01 -2.23 -7.61
CA ASP A 415 13.61 -2.52 -7.90
C ASP A 415 13.16 -3.80 -7.18
N ALA A 416 14.01 -4.82 -7.12
CA ALA A 416 13.76 -6.02 -6.34
C ALA A 416 13.53 -5.72 -4.85
N VAL A 417 14.35 -4.85 -4.23
CA VAL A 417 14.15 -4.43 -2.83
C VAL A 417 12.79 -3.76 -2.64
N TRP A 418 12.36 -2.89 -3.56
CA TRP A 418 11.04 -2.26 -3.47
C TRP A 418 9.90 -3.27 -3.65
N MET A 419 10.04 -4.22 -4.58
CA MET A 419 9.06 -5.28 -4.79
C MET A 419 8.92 -6.21 -3.58
N CYS A 420 9.99 -6.41 -2.80
CA CYS A 420 9.92 -7.17 -1.54
C CYS A 420 8.90 -6.58 -0.57
N GLY A 421 8.68 -5.26 -0.58
CA GLY A 421 7.73 -4.59 0.31
C GLY A 421 6.27 -5.00 0.04
N GLY A 422 5.88 -5.13 -1.23
CA GLY A 422 4.56 -5.66 -1.60
C GLY A 422 4.45 -7.14 -1.26
N LEU A 423 5.50 -7.92 -1.56
CA LEU A 423 5.54 -9.36 -1.29
C LEU A 423 5.31 -9.68 0.20
N VAL A 424 6.12 -9.10 1.07
CA VAL A 424 6.11 -9.45 2.50
C VAL A 424 4.90 -8.88 3.23
N ARG A 425 4.34 -7.74 2.81
CA ARG A 425 3.14 -7.17 3.45
C ARG A 425 1.87 -7.96 3.15
N THR A 426 1.78 -8.55 1.97
CA THR A 426 0.56 -9.24 1.53
C THR A 426 0.62 -10.74 1.76
N TRP A 427 1.76 -11.38 1.47
CA TRP A 427 1.89 -12.84 1.53
C TRP A 427 2.73 -13.29 2.72
N ARG A 428 2.52 -14.55 3.12
CA ARG A 428 3.34 -15.31 4.05
C ARG A 428 4.23 -16.24 3.23
N GLY A 429 5.49 -16.40 3.63
CA GLY A 429 6.44 -17.23 2.92
C GLY A 429 7.75 -17.38 3.67
N ASP A 430 8.67 -18.15 3.11
CA ASP A 430 10.05 -18.26 3.60
C ASP A 430 10.88 -17.12 3.02
N TYR A 431 11.10 -16.09 3.83
CA TYR A 431 11.80 -14.87 3.42
C TYR A 431 13.27 -14.86 3.82
N ASP A 432 13.81 -15.92 4.43
CA ASP A 432 15.15 -15.89 5.03
C ASP A 432 16.23 -15.58 4.00
N GLU A 433 16.15 -16.18 2.81
CA GLU A 433 17.08 -15.88 1.72
C GLU A 433 16.93 -14.46 1.19
N VAL A 434 15.70 -13.98 1.02
CA VAL A 434 15.43 -12.63 0.55
C VAL A 434 16.02 -11.62 1.54
N VAL A 435 15.72 -11.78 2.83
CA VAL A 435 16.20 -10.89 3.89
C VAL A 435 17.73 -10.86 3.93
N ARG A 436 18.39 -12.02 3.87
CA ARG A 436 19.85 -12.11 3.83
C ARG A 436 20.46 -11.43 2.59
N LEU A 437 19.84 -11.60 1.41
CA LEU A 437 20.29 -10.96 0.18
C LEU A 437 20.10 -9.45 0.19
N VAL A 438 18.99 -8.94 0.74
CA VAL A 438 18.78 -7.50 0.95
C VAL A 438 19.75 -6.96 2.00
N GLY A 439 19.98 -7.70 3.09
CA GLY A 439 21.00 -7.37 4.09
C GLY A 439 22.40 -7.21 3.49
N ALA A 440 22.80 -8.11 2.58
CA ALA A 440 24.08 -8.02 1.88
C ALA A 440 24.22 -6.71 1.07
N GLN A 441 23.11 -6.13 0.59
CA GLN A 441 23.13 -4.85 -0.12
C GLN A 441 23.48 -3.67 0.78
N LEU A 442 23.42 -3.78 2.11
CA LEU A 442 23.86 -2.70 3.01
C LEU A 442 25.36 -2.36 2.87
N GLY A 443 26.16 -3.30 2.36
CA GLY A 443 27.59 -3.13 2.10
C GLY A 443 27.93 -2.62 0.69
N THR A 444 26.96 -2.40 -0.20
CA THR A 444 27.21 -1.94 -1.58
C THR A 444 27.70 -0.49 -1.60
N PRO A 445 28.54 -0.06 -2.56
CA PRO A 445 28.91 1.35 -2.72
C PRO A 445 27.73 2.26 -3.09
N ASP A 446 26.68 1.72 -3.73
CA ASP A 446 25.51 2.47 -4.19
C ASP A 446 24.64 2.96 -3.01
N ALA A 447 24.57 4.28 -2.83
CA ALA A 447 23.84 4.89 -1.72
C ALA A 447 22.32 4.70 -1.80
N ARG A 448 21.75 4.64 -3.01
CA ARG A 448 20.31 4.48 -3.22
C ARG A 448 19.87 3.07 -2.84
N LEU A 449 20.59 2.06 -3.29
CA LEU A 449 20.35 0.66 -2.97
C LEU A 449 20.56 0.39 -1.48
N ARG A 450 21.63 0.94 -0.86
CA ARG A 450 21.80 0.87 0.61
C ARG A 450 20.60 1.44 1.35
N ALA A 451 20.16 2.65 0.98
CA ALA A 451 19.04 3.33 1.64
C ALA A 451 17.71 2.58 1.46
N ALA A 452 17.45 2.06 0.25
CA ALA A 452 16.28 1.23 -0.03
C ALA A 452 16.30 -0.06 0.82
N SER A 453 17.47 -0.70 0.93
CA SER A 453 17.64 -1.94 1.70
C SER A 453 17.43 -1.72 3.19
N ALA A 454 18.02 -0.67 3.75
CA ALA A 454 17.81 -0.29 5.15
C ALA A 454 16.34 0.08 5.42
N SER A 455 15.69 0.80 4.49
CA SER A 455 14.27 1.14 4.57
C SER A 455 13.38 -0.10 4.62
N TRP A 456 13.66 -1.10 3.79
CA TRP A 456 12.83 -2.29 3.74
C TRP A 456 13.03 -3.17 4.99
N LEU A 457 14.26 -3.30 5.47
CA LEU A 457 14.57 -4.07 6.67
C LEU A 457 13.97 -3.46 7.96
N GLU A 458 13.77 -2.15 8.02
CA GLU A 458 13.28 -1.47 9.24
C GLU A 458 11.87 -1.90 9.66
N ASP A 459 11.05 -2.36 8.71
CA ASP A 459 9.64 -2.73 8.95
C ASP A 459 9.44 -4.25 9.16
N LEU A 460 10.52 -5.03 9.17
CA LEU A 460 10.44 -6.50 9.28
C LEU A 460 10.50 -7.03 10.72
N PHE A 461 10.96 -6.22 11.68
CA PHE A 461 11.13 -6.63 13.08
C PHE A 461 11.94 -7.94 13.17
N ALA A 462 11.40 -8.98 13.82
CA ALA A 462 12.06 -10.27 13.98
C ALA A 462 12.34 -10.99 12.64
N LEU A 463 11.58 -10.71 11.57
CA LEU A 463 11.88 -11.26 10.24
C LEU A 463 13.18 -10.69 9.66
N ALA A 464 13.72 -9.58 10.19
CA ALA A 464 15.02 -9.06 9.76
C ALA A 464 16.21 -9.87 10.31
N ALA A 465 16.00 -10.86 11.18
CA ALA A 465 17.08 -11.62 11.84
C ALA A 465 18.13 -12.20 10.86
N PRO A 466 17.77 -12.74 9.69
CA PRO A 466 18.77 -13.20 8.70
C PRO A 466 19.71 -12.11 8.17
N ALA A 467 19.40 -10.82 8.35
CA ALA A 467 20.24 -9.68 7.99
C ALA A 467 20.97 -9.06 9.19
N ALA A 468 20.85 -9.62 10.40
CA ALA A 468 21.34 -9.01 11.63
C ALA A 468 22.85 -8.70 11.60
N ASP A 469 23.67 -9.59 11.03
CA ASP A 469 25.11 -9.36 10.91
C ASP A 469 25.44 -8.18 9.98
N ALA A 470 24.74 -8.06 8.87
CA ALA A 470 24.93 -6.95 7.93
C ALA A 470 24.45 -5.62 8.53
N LEU A 471 23.33 -5.65 9.26
CA LEU A 471 22.82 -4.50 10.02
C LEU A 471 23.80 -4.06 11.11
N ALA A 472 24.32 -5.00 11.90
CA ALA A 472 25.30 -4.72 12.95
C ALA A 472 26.62 -4.16 12.38
N ALA A 473 27.11 -4.73 11.27
CA ALA A 473 28.28 -4.20 10.57
C ALA A 473 28.04 -2.77 10.07
N ARG A 474 26.85 -2.48 9.53
CA ARG A 474 26.49 -1.14 9.06
C ARG A 474 26.46 -0.14 10.21
N VAL A 475 25.75 -0.47 11.30
CA VAL A 475 25.66 0.35 12.52
C VAL A 475 27.06 0.61 13.11
N GLY A 476 27.95 -0.39 13.09
CA GLY A 476 29.33 -0.25 13.57
C GLY A 476 30.21 0.64 12.68
N SER A 477 29.91 0.71 11.38
CA SER A 477 30.66 1.53 10.41
C SER A 477 30.29 3.02 10.42
N GLU A 478 29.21 3.41 11.11
CA GLU A 478 28.67 4.77 11.10
C GLU A 478 28.85 5.47 12.45
N PRO A 479 29.58 6.60 12.51
CA PRO A 479 29.64 7.41 13.71
C PRO A 479 28.34 8.20 13.91
N ALA A 480 27.96 8.42 15.17
CA ALA A 480 26.89 9.35 15.56
C ALA A 480 27.23 10.79 15.10
N PRO A 481 26.25 11.69 14.87
CA PRO A 481 24.82 11.54 15.19
C PRO A 481 23.99 10.91 14.06
N TRP A 482 22.98 10.12 14.43
CA TRP A 482 22.06 9.46 13.49
C TRP A 482 20.85 10.37 13.15
N VAL A 483 21.13 11.62 12.76
CA VAL A 483 20.11 12.65 12.47
C VAL A 483 19.44 12.40 11.12
N PRO A 484 18.11 12.58 10.98
CA PRO A 484 17.46 12.66 9.68
C PRO A 484 17.64 14.05 9.08
N GLU A 485 18.49 14.20 8.07
CA GLU A 485 18.47 15.38 7.19
C GLU A 485 17.40 15.19 6.10
N TRP A 486 16.70 16.27 5.74
CA TRP A 486 15.72 16.27 4.65
C TRP A 486 16.19 17.11 3.45
N GLU A 487 15.78 16.62 2.28
CA GLU A 487 16.00 17.08 0.89
C GLU A 487 17.43 16.94 0.31
N GLY A 488 17.55 16.09 -0.72
CA GLY A 488 18.76 15.87 -1.53
C GLY A 488 19.79 14.87 -0.97
N GLY A 489 19.82 14.63 0.35
CA GLY A 489 20.68 13.66 1.06
C GLY A 489 19.85 12.54 1.71
N ARG A 490 20.28 11.26 1.63
CA ARG A 490 19.48 10.10 2.08
C ARG A 490 20.08 9.37 3.30
N PRO A 491 19.33 9.19 4.41
CA PRO A 491 19.80 8.58 5.65
C PRO A 491 19.66 7.05 5.66
N GLY A 492 20.76 6.31 5.52
CA GLY A 492 20.77 4.84 5.73
C GLY A 492 20.96 4.43 7.20
N ALA A 493 21.58 5.30 8.00
CA ALA A 493 22.19 4.95 9.28
C ALA A 493 21.19 4.72 10.41
N ALA A 494 20.29 5.69 10.62
CA ALA A 494 19.23 5.60 11.62
C ALA A 494 18.29 4.42 11.34
N ARG A 495 18.12 4.06 10.05
CA ARG A 495 17.26 2.95 9.60
C ARG A 495 17.87 1.59 9.90
N ALA A 496 19.19 1.44 9.68
CA ALA A 496 19.89 0.21 10.06
C ALA A 496 19.88 -0.03 11.58
N LEU A 497 20.09 1.03 12.38
CA LEU A 497 19.97 0.94 13.84
C LEU A 497 18.52 0.61 14.26
N LEU A 498 17.53 1.24 13.63
CA LEU A 498 16.12 0.96 13.88
C LEU A 498 15.76 -0.50 13.58
N ALA A 499 16.17 -1.00 12.41
CA ALA A 499 15.96 -2.38 12.00
C ALA A 499 16.61 -3.38 12.99
N LEU A 500 17.88 -3.16 13.35
CA LEU A 500 18.60 -4.01 14.31
C LEU A 500 17.93 -4.01 15.70
N THR A 501 17.44 -2.84 16.14
CA THR A 501 16.74 -2.69 17.42
C THR A 501 15.38 -3.40 17.40
N ARG A 502 14.58 -3.21 16.33
CA ARG A 502 13.28 -3.88 16.15
C ARG A 502 13.40 -5.40 15.97
N ALA A 503 14.54 -5.89 15.46
CA ALA A 503 14.87 -7.30 15.41
C ALA A 503 15.22 -7.90 16.78
N GLY A 504 15.40 -7.07 17.82
CA GLY A 504 15.73 -7.51 19.17
C GLY A 504 17.21 -7.82 19.39
N ASP A 505 18.10 -7.35 18.50
CA ASP A 505 19.53 -7.67 18.58
C ASP A 505 20.27 -6.74 19.55
N ALA A 506 20.85 -7.31 20.61
CA ALA A 506 21.57 -6.59 21.66
C ALA A 506 22.80 -5.81 21.16
N ARG A 507 23.33 -6.10 19.96
CA ARG A 507 24.43 -5.32 19.34
C ARG A 507 24.02 -3.88 19.03
N ALA A 508 22.72 -3.55 19.01
CA ALA A 508 22.23 -2.18 18.89
C ALA A 508 22.49 -1.31 20.13
N VAL A 509 22.67 -1.92 21.31
CA VAL A 509 22.71 -1.21 22.61
C VAL A 509 23.78 -0.11 22.69
N PRO A 510 25.05 -0.32 22.26
CA PRO A 510 26.05 0.75 22.31
C PRO A 510 25.75 1.94 21.41
N ALA A 511 25.03 1.72 20.30
CA ALA A 511 24.59 2.78 19.42
C ALA A 511 23.38 3.53 19.99
N LEU A 512 22.39 2.81 20.54
CA LEU A 512 21.24 3.41 21.23
C LEU A 512 21.65 4.22 22.46
N ALA A 513 22.65 3.78 23.22
CA ALA A 513 23.16 4.53 24.36
C ALA A 513 23.67 5.92 23.95
N ARG A 514 24.39 6.00 22.82
CA ARG A 514 24.85 7.26 22.23
C ARG A 514 23.68 8.09 21.69
N ALA A 515 22.72 7.45 21.01
CA ALA A 515 21.54 8.14 20.48
C ALA A 515 20.69 8.78 21.61
N LEU A 516 20.60 8.15 22.78
CA LEU A 516 19.90 8.70 23.94
C LEU A 516 20.56 9.96 24.54
N GLU A 517 21.86 10.16 24.28
CA GLU A 517 22.63 11.33 24.71
C GLU A 517 22.42 12.55 23.79
N GLU A 518 21.88 12.36 22.58
CA GLU A 518 21.58 13.44 21.64
C GLU A 518 20.48 14.37 22.18
N PRO A 519 20.51 15.70 21.90
CA PRO A 519 19.50 16.63 22.40
C PRO A 519 18.06 16.25 22.00
N GLU A 520 17.86 15.69 20.81
CA GLU A 520 16.56 15.28 20.29
C GLU A 520 16.66 13.90 19.64
N PRO A 521 16.52 12.80 20.41
CA PRO A 521 16.68 11.45 19.92
C PRO A 521 15.50 11.11 19.02
N HIS A 522 15.77 10.36 17.95
CA HIS A 522 14.75 10.00 17.00
C HIS A 522 13.63 9.15 17.65
N GLY A 523 12.38 9.64 17.61
CA GLY A 523 11.25 9.00 18.31
C GLY A 523 11.03 7.53 17.93
N ARG A 524 11.19 7.17 16.65
CA ARG A 524 11.06 5.77 16.19
C ARG A 524 12.11 4.85 16.83
N LEU A 525 13.33 5.33 17.06
CA LEU A 525 14.37 4.56 17.76
C LEU A 525 13.98 4.30 19.21
N LEU A 526 13.42 5.31 19.89
CA LEU A 526 12.98 5.15 21.28
C LEU A 526 11.84 4.13 21.41
N TYR A 527 10.87 4.16 20.49
CA TYR A 527 9.79 3.17 20.44
C TYR A 527 10.25 1.77 20.04
N ALA A 528 11.45 1.63 19.46
CA ALA A 528 12.03 0.34 19.14
C ALA A 528 12.71 -0.34 20.34
N ILE A 529 13.17 0.41 21.35
CA ILE A 529 13.89 -0.12 22.52
C ILE A 529 13.16 -1.29 23.23
N PRO A 530 11.82 -1.27 23.42
CA PRO A 530 11.08 -2.39 24.02
C PRO A 530 11.27 -3.75 23.33
N HIS A 531 11.66 -3.77 22.05
CA HIS A 531 11.89 -5.02 21.29
C HIS A 531 13.21 -5.71 21.64
N LEU A 532 14.14 -5.03 22.32
CA LEU A 532 15.38 -5.64 22.81
C LEU A 532 15.18 -6.56 24.02
N GLU A 533 13.97 -6.54 24.61
CA GLU A 533 13.65 -7.30 25.81
C GLU A 533 14.71 -7.14 26.91
N GLU A 534 15.16 -8.22 27.55
CA GLU A 534 16.19 -8.18 28.59
C GLU A 534 17.54 -7.64 28.09
N GLY A 535 17.83 -7.78 26.79
CA GLY A 535 19.04 -7.24 26.16
C GLY A 535 19.14 -5.71 26.24
N GLY A 536 18.01 -5.02 26.42
CA GLY A 536 17.96 -3.56 26.59
C GLY A 536 18.31 -3.07 28.00
N ALA A 537 18.49 -3.94 28.99
CA ALA A 537 18.77 -3.55 30.38
C ALA A 537 19.94 -2.55 30.57
N PRO A 538 21.05 -2.61 29.79
CA PRO A 538 22.12 -1.61 29.90
C PRO A 538 21.70 -0.18 29.53
N LEU A 539 20.57 0.03 28.87
CA LEU A 539 20.04 1.36 28.51
C LEU A 539 19.32 2.04 29.68
N VAL A 540 18.96 1.31 30.75
CA VAL A 540 18.17 1.84 31.88
C VAL A 540 18.77 3.12 32.48
N PRO A 541 20.09 3.24 32.76
CA PRO A 541 20.65 4.47 33.29
C PRO A 541 20.48 5.68 32.36
N ALA A 542 20.59 5.49 31.05
CA ALA A 542 20.41 6.56 30.06
C ALA A 542 18.93 6.98 29.96
N LEU A 543 18.01 6.00 29.89
CA LEU A 543 16.56 6.23 29.89
C LEU A 543 16.11 7.01 31.13
N ARG A 544 16.63 6.65 32.31
CA ARG A 544 16.34 7.34 33.58
C ARG A 544 16.82 8.79 33.58
N ARG A 545 18.10 9.03 33.25
CA ARG A 545 18.64 10.40 33.15
C ARG A 545 17.80 11.25 32.20
N ARG A 546 17.41 10.67 31.07
CA ARG A 546 16.58 11.34 30.07
C ARG A 546 15.20 11.69 30.61
N LEU A 547 14.48 10.71 31.15
CA LEU A 547 13.15 10.92 31.73
C LEU A 547 13.21 11.95 32.86
N GLY A 548 14.25 11.94 33.69
CA GLY A 548 14.46 12.91 34.77
C GLY A 548 14.72 14.33 34.28
N ALA A 549 15.34 14.50 33.10
CA ALA A 549 15.67 15.79 32.51
C ALA A 549 14.54 16.43 31.71
N LEU A 550 13.46 15.69 31.39
CA LEU A 550 12.35 16.24 30.59
C LEU A 550 11.63 17.39 31.33
N PRO A 551 11.39 18.53 30.65
CA PRO A 551 10.53 19.57 31.18
C PRO A 551 9.08 19.07 31.28
N LEU A 552 8.37 19.55 32.31
CA LEU A 552 6.97 19.21 32.57
C LEU A 552 6.06 20.25 31.91
N ASP A 553 6.11 20.29 30.57
CA ASP A 553 5.34 21.18 29.70
C ASP A 553 4.33 20.37 28.86
N ASP A 554 3.63 21.02 27.93
CA ASP A 554 2.61 20.38 27.08
C ASP A 554 3.19 19.34 26.10
N ASP A 555 4.48 19.39 25.78
CA ASP A 555 5.18 18.43 24.91
C ASP A 555 5.69 17.20 25.67
N LEU A 556 5.40 17.11 26.98
CA LEU A 556 5.83 15.98 27.81
C LEU A 556 5.30 14.64 27.28
N GLY A 557 4.05 14.61 26.78
CA GLY A 557 3.40 13.38 26.29
C GLY A 557 4.21 12.65 25.22
N GLU A 558 4.61 13.36 24.17
CA GLU A 558 5.35 12.79 23.04
C GLU A 558 6.76 12.35 23.44
N ARG A 559 7.39 13.08 24.37
CA ARG A 559 8.78 12.82 24.79
C ARG A 559 8.90 11.73 25.86
N CYS A 560 7.95 11.63 26.78
CA CYS A 560 8.02 10.65 27.88
C CYS A 560 7.43 9.29 27.51
N GLY A 561 6.44 9.24 26.60
CA GLY A 561 5.77 8.02 26.16
C GLY A 561 6.72 6.86 25.82
N PRO A 562 7.69 7.03 24.89
CA PRO A 562 8.59 5.95 24.52
C PRO A 562 9.56 5.56 25.64
N LEU A 563 10.00 6.52 26.47
CA LEU A 563 10.90 6.27 27.60
C LEU A 563 10.21 5.44 28.69
N LEU A 564 8.97 5.83 29.05
CA LEU A 564 8.16 5.13 30.03
C LEU A 564 7.82 3.72 29.55
N LEU A 565 7.52 3.55 28.26
CA LEU A 565 7.28 2.24 27.65
C LEU A 565 8.51 1.33 27.74
N ALA A 566 9.70 1.84 27.40
CA ALA A 566 10.95 1.10 27.51
C ALA A 566 11.24 0.69 28.96
N LEU A 567 11.13 1.62 29.91
CA LEU A 567 11.33 1.35 31.34
C LEU A 567 10.32 0.33 31.88
N ALA A 568 9.07 0.38 31.44
CA ALA A 568 8.04 -0.58 31.81
C ALA A 568 8.37 -1.99 31.28
N ARG A 569 8.79 -2.10 30.02
CA ARG A 569 9.14 -3.39 29.40
C ARG A 569 10.38 -4.02 30.03
N LEU A 570 11.35 -3.20 30.42
CA LEU A 570 12.58 -3.59 31.11
C LEU A 570 12.39 -3.81 32.62
N ARG A 571 11.21 -3.48 33.16
CA ARG A 571 10.91 -3.53 34.62
C ARG A 571 11.95 -2.79 35.45
N ALA A 572 12.37 -1.62 34.99
CA ALA A 572 13.41 -0.79 35.59
C ALA A 572 12.92 -0.08 36.87
N VAL A 573 12.81 -0.82 37.97
CA VAL A 573 12.31 -0.34 39.27
C VAL A 573 13.07 0.89 39.78
N GLU A 574 14.36 1.01 39.46
CA GLU A 574 15.20 2.13 39.86
C GLU A 574 14.74 3.47 39.26
N ALA A 575 13.92 3.43 38.21
CA ALA A 575 13.34 4.60 37.55
C ALA A 575 12.07 5.15 38.24
N LEU A 576 11.61 4.52 39.33
CA LEU A 576 10.40 4.92 40.04
C LEU A 576 10.36 6.42 40.42
N PRO A 577 11.46 7.04 40.93
CA PRO A 577 11.44 8.48 41.25
C PRO A 577 11.13 9.36 40.02
N GLU A 578 11.74 9.05 38.88
CA GLU A 578 11.52 9.79 37.63
C GLU A 578 10.11 9.54 37.07
N VAL A 579 9.58 8.33 37.19
CA VAL A 579 8.18 7.99 36.82
C VAL A 579 7.18 8.75 37.70
N LEU A 580 7.39 8.81 39.02
CA LEU A 580 6.50 9.54 39.94
C LEU A 580 6.55 11.05 39.69
N ARG A 581 7.71 11.60 39.33
CA ARG A 581 7.84 13.01 38.93
C ARG A 581 6.98 13.31 37.71
N VAL A 582 7.00 12.46 36.69
CA VAL A 582 6.18 12.61 35.47
C VAL A 582 4.70 12.41 35.77
N LEU A 583 4.34 11.41 36.57
CA LEU A 583 2.96 11.13 36.97
C LEU A 583 2.33 12.32 37.71
N ARG A 584 3.05 12.91 38.67
CA ARG A 584 2.60 14.06 39.47
C ARG A 584 2.62 15.38 38.71
N GLY A 585 3.50 15.47 37.70
CA GLY A 585 3.71 16.65 36.87
C GLY A 585 3.00 16.62 35.53
N ALA A 586 2.04 15.72 35.32
CA ALA A 586 1.36 15.57 34.04
C ALA A 586 0.63 16.88 33.63
N PRO A 587 0.90 17.44 32.44
CA PRO A 587 0.24 18.66 31.95
C PRO A 587 -1.25 18.42 31.69
N ALA A 588 -2.02 19.49 31.56
CA ALA A 588 -3.44 19.40 31.19
C ALA A 588 -3.61 18.89 29.75
N PHE A 589 -2.76 19.35 28.83
CA PHE A 589 -2.75 18.88 27.45
C PHE A 589 -2.25 17.43 27.38
N ARG A 590 -3.03 16.54 26.75
CA ARG A 590 -2.75 15.09 26.65
C ARG A 590 -2.44 14.41 28.00
N ARG A 591 -2.98 14.91 29.11
CA ARG A 591 -2.82 14.37 30.47
C ARG A 591 -2.99 12.86 30.52
N GLU A 592 -4.05 12.34 29.91
CA GLU A 592 -4.41 10.92 29.94
C GLU A 592 -3.30 10.04 29.34
N TRP A 593 -2.65 10.48 28.26
CA TRP A 593 -1.59 9.71 27.61
C TRP A 593 -0.33 9.59 28.49
N VAL A 594 0.05 10.69 29.12
CA VAL A 594 1.17 10.73 30.09
C VAL A 594 0.87 9.81 31.27
N LEU A 595 -0.32 9.95 31.85
CA LEU A 595 -0.73 9.17 33.02
C LEU A 595 -0.84 7.69 32.69
N GLU A 596 -1.42 7.30 31.56
CA GLU A 596 -1.53 5.90 31.18
C GLU A 596 -0.14 5.24 31.06
N SER A 597 0.80 5.94 30.41
CA SER A 597 2.17 5.48 30.23
C SER A 597 2.90 5.32 31.57
N ALA A 598 2.73 6.30 32.48
CA ALA A 598 3.33 6.25 33.81
C ALA A 598 2.71 5.15 34.69
N LEU A 599 1.37 5.01 34.68
CA LEU A 599 0.65 3.97 35.40
C LEU A 599 1.04 2.58 34.92
N ARG A 600 1.28 2.40 33.62
CA ARG A 600 1.80 1.15 33.05
C ARG A 600 3.19 0.81 33.57
N ALA A 601 4.08 1.80 33.65
CA ALA A 601 5.41 1.62 34.25
C ALA A 601 5.29 1.24 35.73
N VAL A 602 4.50 1.96 36.53
CA VAL A 602 4.24 1.66 37.94
C VAL A 602 3.69 0.23 38.11
N ALA A 603 2.72 -0.17 37.31
CA ALA A 603 2.15 -1.52 37.35
C ALA A 603 3.21 -2.60 37.03
N SER A 604 4.09 -2.35 36.07
CA SER A 604 5.16 -3.28 35.68
C SER A 604 6.23 -3.49 36.76
N PHE A 605 6.43 -2.50 37.63
CA PHE A 605 7.35 -2.57 38.77
C PHE A 605 6.75 -3.36 39.96
N GLY A 606 5.44 -3.58 39.94
CA GLY A 606 4.75 -4.40 40.93
C GLY A 606 4.94 -3.90 42.38
N PRO A 607 5.14 -4.80 43.37
CA PRO A 607 5.25 -4.42 44.78
C PRO A 607 6.38 -3.45 45.12
N ALA A 608 7.38 -3.29 44.25
CA ALA A 608 8.46 -2.34 44.46
C ALA A 608 8.01 -0.89 44.31
N ALA A 609 6.89 -0.62 43.63
CA ALA A 609 6.33 0.71 43.44
C ALA A 609 5.29 1.12 44.51
N ARG A 610 5.40 0.58 45.73
CA ARG A 610 4.50 0.92 46.86
C ARG A 610 4.44 2.41 47.21
N GLU A 611 5.48 3.17 46.90
CA GLU A 611 5.48 4.63 47.06
C GLU A 611 4.38 5.32 46.24
N ALA A 612 3.92 4.71 45.14
CA ALA A 612 2.90 5.27 44.26
C ALA A 612 1.47 5.18 44.83
N VAL A 613 1.22 4.34 45.86
CA VAL A 613 -0.15 4.02 46.34
C VAL A 613 -1.02 5.26 46.62
N PRO A 614 -0.54 6.35 47.27
CA PRO A 614 -1.35 7.54 47.48
C PRO A 614 -1.81 8.18 46.16
N ASP A 615 -0.91 8.31 45.18
CA ASP A 615 -1.20 8.87 43.86
C ASP A 615 -2.23 7.98 43.12
N LEU A 616 -2.05 6.66 43.19
CA LEU A 616 -2.95 5.71 42.53
C LEU A 616 -4.37 5.71 43.13
N ARG A 617 -4.52 5.92 44.45
CA ARG A 617 -5.85 6.03 45.10
C ARG A 617 -6.61 7.29 44.68
N VAL A 618 -5.89 8.39 44.40
CA VAL A 618 -6.48 9.59 43.81
C VAL A 618 -6.97 9.28 42.39
N LEU A 619 -6.12 8.67 41.57
CA LEU A 619 -6.42 8.34 40.17
C LEU A 619 -7.49 7.26 40.00
N LEU A 620 -7.71 6.39 41.00
CA LEU A 620 -8.83 5.43 41.00
C LEU A 620 -10.21 6.13 40.92
N ASN A 621 -10.29 7.38 41.38
CA ASN A 621 -11.48 8.21 41.37
C ASN A 621 -11.49 9.24 40.23
N ASP A 622 -10.56 9.13 39.27
CA ASP A 622 -10.51 10.01 38.10
C ASP A 622 -11.83 9.88 37.30
N PRO A 623 -12.36 10.99 36.73
CA PRO A 623 -13.57 10.96 35.91
C PRO A 623 -13.40 10.11 34.65
N SER A 624 -12.17 9.97 34.14
CA SER A 624 -11.87 9.12 32.99
C SER A 624 -11.89 7.65 33.39
N ALA A 625 -12.82 6.88 32.83
CA ALA A 625 -12.94 5.44 33.10
C ALA A 625 -11.66 4.67 32.73
N GLY A 626 -10.98 5.09 31.66
CA GLY A 626 -9.69 4.53 31.25
C GLY A 626 -8.62 4.75 32.31
N MET A 627 -8.53 5.97 32.87
CA MET A 627 -7.57 6.28 33.94
C MET A 627 -7.91 5.55 35.25
N ALA A 628 -9.17 5.51 35.64
CA ALA A 628 -9.62 4.78 36.82
C ALA A 628 -9.27 3.27 36.70
N ALA A 629 -9.47 2.66 35.52
CA ALA A 629 -9.12 1.27 35.28
C ALA A 629 -7.59 1.05 35.24
N ALA A 630 -6.81 1.97 34.65
CA ALA A 630 -5.36 1.91 34.67
C ALA A 630 -4.80 2.03 36.10
N ALA A 631 -5.32 2.95 36.90
CA ALA A 631 -4.97 3.12 38.31
C ALA A 631 -5.34 1.89 39.14
N ALA A 632 -6.52 1.29 38.90
CA ALA A 632 -6.91 0.03 39.53
C ALA A 632 -5.92 -1.11 39.22
N ARG A 633 -5.45 -1.22 37.96
CA ARG A 633 -4.43 -2.21 37.59
C ARG A 633 -3.09 -1.97 38.30
N ALA A 634 -2.66 -0.72 38.39
CA ALA A 634 -1.44 -0.36 39.09
C ALA A 634 -1.55 -0.65 40.60
N LEU A 635 -2.67 -0.28 41.25
CA LEU A 635 -2.92 -0.58 42.67
C LEU A 635 -2.86 -2.08 42.93
N TRP A 636 -3.54 -2.87 42.10
CA TRP A 636 -3.53 -4.32 42.21
C TRP A 636 -2.13 -4.92 42.17
N ALA A 637 -1.31 -4.47 41.20
CA ALA A 637 0.07 -4.94 41.03
C ALA A 637 0.99 -4.54 42.20
N VAL A 638 0.75 -3.37 42.80
CA VAL A 638 1.58 -2.80 43.87
C VAL A 638 1.21 -3.33 45.26
N GLU A 639 -0.09 -3.43 45.56
CA GLU A 639 -0.58 -3.87 46.87
C GLU A 639 -0.62 -5.40 47.01
N GLY A 640 -0.41 -6.15 45.92
CA GLY A 640 -0.31 -7.61 45.96
C GLY A 640 -1.64 -8.34 46.05
N GLY A 641 -2.70 -7.76 45.46
CA GLY A 641 -3.97 -8.45 45.26
C GLY A 641 -5.09 -8.16 46.26
N ASP A 642 -5.09 -7.00 46.94
CA ASP A 642 -6.25 -6.58 47.74
C ASP A 642 -7.41 -6.13 46.83
N ALA A 643 -8.34 -7.05 46.59
CA ALA A 643 -9.45 -6.84 45.68
C ALA A 643 -10.52 -5.88 46.25
N GLY A 644 -10.53 -5.66 47.57
CA GLY A 644 -11.58 -4.89 48.25
C GLY A 644 -11.64 -3.42 47.83
N VAL A 645 -10.49 -2.85 47.47
CA VAL A 645 -10.38 -1.42 47.12
C VAL A 645 -10.76 -1.14 45.66
N VAL A 646 -10.38 -2.03 44.74
CA VAL A 646 -10.48 -1.77 43.29
C VAL A 646 -11.73 -2.40 42.63
N LEU A 647 -12.22 -3.53 43.14
CA LEU A 647 -13.34 -4.25 42.52
C LEU A 647 -14.67 -3.47 42.49
N PRO A 648 -15.08 -2.73 43.54
CA PRO A 648 -16.33 -1.98 43.50
C PRO A 648 -16.35 -0.96 42.36
N LYS A 649 -15.24 -0.24 42.16
CA LYS A 649 -15.11 0.74 41.07
C LYS A 649 -15.15 0.07 39.70
N LEU A 650 -14.38 -1.00 39.48
CA LEU A 650 -14.38 -1.70 38.19
C LEU A 650 -15.73 -2.33 37.84
N ARG A 651 -16.45 -2.88 38.82
CA ARG A 651 -17.82 -3.39 38.61
C ARG A 651 -18.79 -2.28 38.23
N SER A 652 -18.66 -1.08 38.83
CA SER A 652 -19.48 0.06 38.42
C SER A 652 -19.19 0.48 36.96
N LEU A 653 -17.94 0.41 36.51
CA LEU A 653 -17.55 0.73 35.13
C LEU A 653 -18.03 -0.32 34.10
N LEU A 654 -18.18 -1.60 34.48
CA LEU A 654 -18.80 -2.61 33.62
C LEU A 654 -20.29 -2.34 33.32
N LEU A 655 -20.94 -1.52 34.15
CA LEU A 655 -22.33 -1.11 34.01
C LEU A 655 -22.49 0.27 33.34
N ALA A 656 -21.38 0.89 32.90
CA ALA A 656 -21.42 2.16 32.18
C ALA A 656 -22.17 2.04 30.83
N GLY A 657 -22.72 3.14 30.34
CA GLY A 657 -23.47 3.17 29.08
C GLY A 657 -22.59 3.02 27.83
N ASP A 658 -21.32 3.39 27.91
CA ASP A 658 -20.39 3.36 26.79
C ASP A 658 -19.51 2.10 26.77
N ALA A 659 -19.13 1.66 25.57
CA ALA A 659 -18.34 0.44 25.40
C ALA A 659 -16.89 0.59 25.90
N LEU A 660 -16.30 1.78 25.80
CA LEU A 660 -14.88 2.01 26.15
C LEU A 660 -14.62 1.86 27.65
N SER A 661 -15.50 2.40 28.48
CA SER A 661 -15.48 2.24 29.95
C SER A 661 -15.59 0.77 30.34
N ARG A 662 -16.53 0.05 29.73
CA ARG A 662 -16.76 -1.38 29.98
C ARG A 662 -15.56 -2.23 29.56
N ARG A 663 -14.95 -1.92 28.41
CA ARG A 663 -13.73 -2.60 27.92
C ARG A 663 -12.55 -2.39 28.86
N SER A 664 -12.32 -1.15 29.29
CA SER A 664 -11.25 -0.80 30.23
C SER A 664 -11.40 -1.57 31.55
N ALA A 665 -12.63 -1.67 32.06
CA ALA A 665 -12.94 -2.44 33.26
C ALA A 665 -12.76 -3.95 33.07
N ALA A 666 -13.25 -4.52 31.96
CA ALA A 666 -13.08 -5.94 31.64
C ALA A 666 -11.60 -6.31 31.54
N GLY A 667 -10.79 -5.51 30.85
CA GLY A 667 -9.34 -5.71 30.74
C GLY A 667 -8.64 -5.68 32.09
N ALA A 668 -9.01 -4.76 32.99
CA ALA A 668 -8.48 -4.70 34.35
C ALA A 668 -8.86 -5.92 35.19
N LEU A 669 -10.14 -6.30 35.21
CA LEU A 669 -10.63 -7.46 35.95
C LEU A 669 -9.99 -8.77 35.46
N GLY A 670 -9.81 -8.92 34.15
CA GLY A 670 -9.14 -10.07 33.56
C GLY A 670 -7.69 -10.22 34.02
N ALA A 671 -6.97 -9.12 34.24
CA ALA A 671 -5.60 -9.14 34.76
C ALA A 671 -5.52 -9.59 36.24
N PHE A 672 -6.63 -9.52 36.99
CA PHE A 672 -6.69 -9.94 38.40
C PHE A 672 -6.94 -11.45 38.56
N GLY A 673 -7.30 -12.13 37.46
CA GLY A 673 -7.58 -13.57 37.46
C GLY A 673 -8.71 -13.95 38.43
N GLY A 674 -8.59 -15.11 39.07
CA GLY A 674 -9.63 -15.67 39.95
C GLY A 674 -10.07 -14.75 41.10
N ALA A 675 -9.25 -13.80 41.53
CA ALA A 675 -9.62 -12.85 42.58
C ALA A 675 -10.77 -11.91 42.18
N ALA A 676 -11.01 -11.72 40.88
CA ALA A 676 -12.11 -10.93 40.34
C ALA A 676 -13.36 -11.76 39.99
N ALA A 677 -13.46 -13.03 40.44
CA ALA A 677 -14.59 -13.91 40.12
C ALA A 677 -15.97 -13.33 40.49
N VAL A 678 -16.05 -12.44 41.48
CA VAL A 678 -17.29 -11.75 41.88
C VAL A 678 -17.87 -10.87 40.76
N ALA A 679 -17.06 -10.45 39.78
CA ALA A 679 -17.50 -9.66 38.62
C ALA A 679 -17.98 -10.53 37.44
N ALA A 680 -18.01 -11.85 37.58
CA ALA A 680 -18.42 -12.76 36.51
C ALA A 680 -19.84 -12.49 35.96
N PRO A 681 -20.88 -12.15 36.76
CA PRO A 681 -22.20 -11.83 36.23
C PRO A 681 -22.20 -10.62 35.29
N GLU A 682 -21.49 -9.55 35.64
CA GLU A 682 -21.38 -8.34 34.83
C GLU A 682 -20.57 -8.59 33.55
N LEU A 683 -19.50 -9.39 33.64
CA LEU A 683 -18.74 -9.82 32.46
C LEU A 683 -19.59 -10.68 31.50
N ARG A 684 -20.42 -11.59 32.02
CA ARG A 684 -21.36 -12.38 31.20
C ARG A 684 -22.35 -11.51 30.44
N ALA A 685 -22.88 -10.46 31.07
CA ALA A 685 -23.77 -9.51 30.41
C ALA A 685 -23.09 -8.75 29.26
N CYS A 686 -21.76 -8.66 29.25
CA CYS A 686 -20.99 -8.05 28.16
C CYS A 686 -20.78 -8.96 26.95
N LEU A 687 -20.99 -10.28 27.07
CA LEU A 687 -20.79 -11.25 25.98
C LEU A 687 -21.78 -11.06 24.81
N THR A 688 -22.92 -10.40 25.05
CA THR A 688 -23.95 -10.12 24.04
C THR A 688 -23.96 -8.64 23.62
N ALA A 689 -22.92 -7.88 23.95
CA ALA A 689 -22.81 -6.48 23.54
C ALA A 689 -22.74 -6.35 22.01
N ARG A 690 -23.22 -5.24 21.43
CA ARG A 690 -23.12 -4.95 20.00
C ARG A 690 -21.66 -4.79 19.54
N ASP A 691 -20.84 -4.17 20.38
CA ASP A 691 -19.42 -3.95 20.10
C ASP A 691 -18.61 -5.25 20.21
N VAL A 692 -17.94 -5.64 19.12
CA VAL A 692 -17.18 -6.90 19.03
C VAL A 692 -15.98 -6.91 19.98
N TRP A 693 -15.31 -5.77 20.15
CA TRP A 693 -14.14 -5.67 21.02
C TRP A 693 -14.50 -5.83 22.49
N LEU A 694 -15.62 -5.27 22.93
CA LEU A 694 -16.18 -5.50 24.25
C LEU A 694 -16.55 -6.96 24.48
N ARG A 695 -17.17 -7.64 23.49
CA ARG A 695 -17.43 -9.08 23.60
C ARG A 695 -16.14 -9.87 23.80
N VAL A 696 -15.10 -9.58 23.02
CA VAL A 696 -13.78 -10.24 23.12
C VAL A 696 -13.12 -9.96 24.47
N ASP A 697 -13.00 -8.70 24.88
CA ASP A 697 -12.35 -8.32 26.14
C ASP A 697 -13.10 -8.90 27.35
N ALA A 698 -14.44 -8.91 27.32
CA ALA A 698 -15.26 -9.53 28.34
C ALA A 698 -15.13 -11.07 28.37
N ALA A 699 -15.09 -11.73 27.21
CA ALA A 699 -14.93 -13.17 27.12
C ALA A 699 -13.54 -13.61 27.64
N VAL A 700 -12.48 -12.90 27.25
CA VAL A 700 -11.12 -13.13 27.77
C VAL A 700 -11.07 -12.91 29.28
N ALA A 701 -11.64 -11.80 29.78
CA ALA A 701 -11.70 -11.53 31.21
C ALA A 701 -12.49 -12.61 31.96
N LEU A 702 -13.66 -12.99 31.45
CA LEU A 702 -14.50 -14.03 32.06
C LEU A 702 -13.78 -15.38 32.14
N GLY A 703 -13.06 -15.77 31.09
CA GLY A 703 -12.24 -16.97 31.06
C GLY A 703 -11.13 -16.93 32.12
N ARG A 704 -10.44 -15.79 32.28
CA ARG A 704 -9.39 -15.61 33.30
C ARG A 704 -9.93 -15.59 34.73
N VAL A 705 -11.10 -15.00 34.98
CA VAL A 705 -11.65 -14.90 36.34
C VAL A 705 -12.41 -16.15 36.80
N THR A 706 -12.95 -16.95 35.86
CA THR A 706 -13.72 -18.17 36.21
C THR A 706 -12.98 -19.47 35.94
N GLY A 707 -11.99 -19.47 35.04
CA GLY A 707 -11.40 -20.69 34.47
C GLY A 707 -12.35 -21.48 33.55
N GLY A 708 -13.59 -21.01 33.35
CA GLY A 708 -14.60 -21.66 32.53
C GLY A 708 -14.51 -21.23 31.07
N LEU A 709 -14.37 -22.19 30.16
CA LEU A 709 -14.21 -21.92 28.72
C LEU A 709 -15.49 -22.15 27.89
N GLY A 710 -16.51 -22.79 28.46
CA GLY A 710 -17.71 -23.25 27.72
C GLY A 710 -18.51 -22.12 27.07
N GLU A 711 -18.73 -21.01 27.78
CA GLU A 711 -19.42 -19.82 27.26
C GLU A 711 -18.48 -18.82 26.57
N VAL A 712 -17.18 -18.92 26.84
CA VAL A 712 -16.13 -18.00 26.33
C VAL A 712 -15.74 -18.35 24.89
N LEU A 713 -15.41 -19.62 24.62
CA LEU A 713 -14.87 -20.03 23.33
C LEU A 713 -15.82 -19.80 22.14
N PRO A 714 -17.15 -20.02 22.25
CA PRO A 714 -18.06 -19.69 21.16
C PRO A 714 -18.05 -18.20 20.79
N VAL A 715 -17.97 -17.31 21.79
CA VAL A 715 -17.90 -15.86 21.57
C VAL A 715 -16.61 -15.47 20.87
N LEU A 716 -15.47 -15.99 21.33
CA LEU A 716 -14.17 -15.74 20.70
C LEU A 716 -14.09 -16.30 19.28
N ALA A 717 -14.65 -17.51 19.05
CA ALA A 717 -14.71 -18.13 17.73
C ALA A 717 -15.61 -17.33 16.75
N ALA A 718 -16.72 -16.76 17.25
CA ALA A 718 -17.56 -15.87 16.44
C ALA A 718 -16.81 -14.57 16.08
N ALA A 719 -16.20 -13.91 17.08
CA ALA A 719 -15.44 -12.68 16.87
C ALA A 719 -14.27 -12.86 15.88
N TRP A 720 -13.57 -14.01 15.95
CA TRP A 720 -12.50 -14.36 15.00
C TRP A 720 -12.93 -14.32 13.53
N ARG A 721 -14.18 -14.73 13.25
CA ARG A 721 -14.75 -14.72 11.90
C ARG A 721 -15.30 -13.35 11.52
N GLU A 722 -15.93 -12.66 12.48
CA GLU A 722 -16.58 -11.37 12.28
C GLU A 722 -15.58 -10.23 12.02
N ASN A 723 -14.47 -10.19 12.76
CA ASN A 723 -13.49 -9.10 12.65
C ASN A 723 -12.06 -9.64 12.74
N ARG A 724 -11.31 -9.53 11.63
CA ARG A 724 -9.91 -9.97 11.50
C ARG A 724 -8.97 -9.34 12.54
N HIS A 725 -9.22 -8.10 12.95
CA HIS A 725 -8.36 -7.40 13.91
C HIS A 725 -8.48 -7.99 15.33
N THR A 726 -9.55 -8.74 15.62
CA THR A 726 -9.70 -9.42 16.93
C THR A 726 -8.86 -10.70 17.05
N ARG A 727 -8.36 -11.24 15.93
CA ARG A 727 -7.66 -12.54 15.90
C ARG A 727 -6.42 -12.55 16.78
N LEU A 728 -5.61 -11.49 16.75
CA LEU A 728 -4.43 -11.38 17.60
C LEU A 728 -4.79 -11.48 19.08
N ARG A 729 -5.78 -10.70 19.53
CA ARG A 729 -6.24 -10.69 20.92
C ARG A 729 -6.81 -12.04 21.36
N VAL A 730 -7.54 -12.72 20.47
CA VAL A 730 -8.06 -14.07 20.72
C VAL A 730 -6.91 -15.08 20.81
N ALA A 731 -5.95 -15.03 19.88
CA ALA A 731 -4.81 -15.94 19.84
C ALA A 731 -3.91 -15.78 21.09
N GLU A 732 -3.70 -14.56 21.59
CA GLU A 732 -3.01 -14.31 22.86
C GLU A 732 -3.65 -15.09 24.00
N PHE A 733 -4.97 -14.94 24.19
CA PHE A 733 -5.68 -15.64 25.25
C PHE A 733 -5.64 -17.16 25.07
N LEU A 734 -5.80 -17.66 23.84
CA LEU A 734 -5.72 -19.11 23.58
C LEU A 734 -4.31 -19.67 23.85
N ALA A 735 -3.26 -18.91 23.55
CA ALA A 735 -1.87 -19.29 23.83
C ALA A 735 -1.56 -19.29 25.33
N GLU A 736 -2.14 -18.37 26.11
CA GLU A 736 -2.04 -18.31 27.57
C GLU A 736 -2.64 -19.56 28.26
N LEU A 737 -3.72 -20.13 27.70
CA LEU A 737 -4.37 -21.33 28.24
C LEU A 737 -3.53 -22.61 28.07
N GLY A 738 -2.49 -22.58 27.24
CA GLY A 738 -1.71 -23.75 26.83
C GLY A 738 -2.38 -24.55 25.71
N PRO A 739 -1.89 -25.77 25.40
CA PRO A 739 -2.34 -26.54 24.24
C PRO A 739 -3.85 -26.86 24.25
N VAL A 740 -4.65 -26.13 23.46
CA VAL A 740 -6.12 -26.27 23.44
C VAL A 740 -6.61 -27.56 22.77
N GLY A 741 -5.71 -28.28 22.08
CA GLY A 741 -5.99 -29.54 21.38
C GLY A 741 -5.70 -30.83 22.16
N ALA A 742 -5.18 -30.75 23.39
CA ALA A 742 -4.70 -31.91 24.14
C ALA A 742 -5.81 -32.81 24.78
N GLY A 743 -7.08 -32.69 24.35
CA GLY A 743 -8.18 -33.54 24.86
C GLY A 743 -9.55 -33.28 24.21
N ARG A 744 -10.59 -34.02 24.63
CA ARG A 744 -12.01 -33.83 24.19
C ARG A 744 -12.71 -32.65 24.90
N GLY A 745 -11.97 -31.63 25.31
CA GLY A 745 -12.50 -30.46 26.01
C GLY A 745 -13.09 -29.41 25.05
N PRO A 746 -13.69 -28.33 25.59
CA PRO A 746 -14.27 -27.25 24.79
C PRO A 746 -13.24 -26.54 23.88
N GLY A 747 -11.93 -26.64 24.19
CA GLY A 747 -10.84 -26.16 23.34
C GLY A 747 -10.75 -26.78 21.95
N ALA A 748 -11.34 -27.97 21.73
CA ALA A 748 -11.36 -28.61 20.42
C ALA A 748 -12.10 -27.78 19.34
N ALA A 749 -13.03 -26.91 19.74
CA ALA A 749 -13.83 -26.11 18.81
C ALA A 749 -13.03 -25.01 18.09
N VAL A 750 -11.91 -24.54 18.67
CA VAL A 750 -11.08 -23.48 18.09
C VAL A 750 -9.89 -24.01 17.28
N VAL A 751 -9.54 -25.30 17.44
CA VAL A 751 -8.42 -25.93 16.71
C VAL A 751 -8.54 -25.80 15.18
N PRO A 752 -9.71 -26.01 14.55
CA PRO A 752 -9.84 -25.80 13.10
C PRO A 752 -9.59 -24.36 12.66
N LEU A 753 -9.94 -23.37 13.50
CA LEU A 753 -9.71 -21.94 13.19
C LEU A 753 -8.21 -21.63 13.19
N LEU A 754 -7.47 -22.09 14.20
CA LEU A 754 -6.02 -21.87 14.30
C LEU A 754 -5.28 -22.54 13.13
N ARG A 755 -5.65 -23.79 12.79
CA ARG A 755 -5.06 -24.50 11.64
C ARG A 755 -5.38 -23.83 10.32
N ALA A 756 -6.62 -23.38 10.13
CA ALA A 756 -7.01 -22.63 8.94
C ALA A 756 -6.25 -21.31 8.84
N GLU A 757 -6.02 -20.61 9.96
CA GLU A 757 -5.19 -19.40 9.97
C GLU A 757 -3.75 -19.69 9.57
N LEU A 758 -3.12 -20.71 10.15
CA LEU A 758 -1.75 -21.11 9.82
C LEU A 758 -1.58 -21.56 8.36
N ALA A 759 -2.64 -22.07 7.74
CA ALA A 759 -2.63 -22.54 6.35
C ALA A 759 -2.89 -21.44 5.31
N ARG A 760 -3.27 -20.22 5.73
CA ARG A 760 -3.49 -19.10 4.80
C ARG A 760 -2.17 -18.62 4.21
N THR A 761 -2.17 -18.42 2.90
CA THR A 761 -1.10 -17.82 2.09
C THR A 761 -0.96 -16.33 2.33
N ARG A 762 -2.07 -15.62 2.55
CA ARG A 762 -2.08 -14.17 2.77
C ARG A 762 -2.09 -13.80 4.25
N ARG A 763 -1.45 -12.67 4.56
CA ARG A 763 -1.47 -12.07 5.89
C ARG A 763 -2.87 -11.57 6.24
N HIS A 764 -3.23 -11.62 7.52
CA HIS A 764 -4.60 -11.37 7.95
C HIS A 764 -5.06 -9.91 7.75
N ASN A 765 -4.15 -8.94 7.79
CA ASN A 765 -4.42 -7.50 7.59
C ASN A 765 -4.01 -6.98 6.20
N ALA A 766 -3.71 -7.86 5.24
CA ALA A 766 -3.37 -7.43 3.90
C ALA A 766 -4.52 -6.61 3.29
N SER A 767 -4.37 -5.28 3.20
CA SER A 767 -5.28 -4.42 2.46
C SER A 767 -5.01 -4.60 0.97
N ALA A 768 -6.02 -5.01 0.21
CA ALA A 768 -5.94 -5.03 -1.24
C ALA A 768 -5.75 -3.58 -1.73
N GLY A 769 -4.53 -3.23 -2.19
CA GLY A 769 -4.27 -2.03 -2.99
C GLY A 769 -3.98 -0.71 -2.26
N LEU A 770 -4.15 -0.59 -0.94
CA LEU A 770 -3.84 0.67 -0.24
C LEU A 770 -2.36 0.77 0.11
N VAL A 771 -1.67 1.75 -0.49
CA VAL A 771 -0.33 2.20 -0.08
C VAL A 771 -0.48 2.97 1.24
N GLY A 772 -0.61 2.24 2.35
CA GLY A 772 -0.83 2.86 3.66
C GLY A 772 -0.98 1.90 4.84
N GLY A 773 -0.48 0.65 4.74
CA GLY A 773 -0.47 -0.28 5.88
C GLY A 773 0.42 0.23 7.02
N SER A 774 0.08 -0.11 8.26
CA SER A 774 0.87 0.23 9.45
C SER A 774 2.24 -0.45 9.37
N ASP A 775 3.30 0.24 9.82
CA ASP A 775 4.66 -0.33 9.93
C ASP A 775 4.69 -1.68 10.71
N HIS A 776 3.63 -2.01 11.47
CA HIS A 776 3.54 -3.19 12.33
C HIS A 776 2.72 -4.35 11.75
N ASP A 777 2.06 -4.21 10.60
CA ASP A 777 1.13 -5.24 10.10
C ASP A 777 1.82 -6.61 9.89
N VAL A 778 3.06 -6.59 9.39
CA VAL A 778 3.87 -7.81 9.22
C VAL A 778 4.24 -8.41 10.58
N HIS A 779 4.65 -7.56 11.53
CA HIS A 779 5.02 -7.97 12.88
C HIS A 779 3.84 -8.62 13.61
N ASP A 780 2.66 -8.02 13.55
CA ASP A 780 1.46 -8.52 14.21
C ASP A 780 0.93 -9.80 13.57
N ASP A 781 1.07 -9.97 12.26
CA ASP A 781 0.74 -11.22 11.58
C ASP A 781 1.70 -12.36 11.99
N GLU A 782 3.01 -12.11 12.03
CA GLU A 782 3.98 -13.10 12.53
C GLU A 782 3.71 -13.48 14.00
N ARG A 783 3.37 -12.48 14.82
CA ARG A 783 2.97 -12.69 16.21
C ARG A 783 1.70 -13.53 16.32
N LEU A 784 0.68 -13.26 15.50
CA LEU A 784 -0.53 -14.06 15.40
C LEU A 784 -0.20 -15.53 15.07
N LEU A 785 0.66 -15.77 14.09
CA LEU A 785 1.08 -17.12 13.72
C LEU A 785 1.82 -17.83 14.85
N ALA A 786 2.74 -17.13 15.53
CA ALA A 786 3.46 -17.67 16.68
C ALA A 786 2.49 -18.07 17.81
N LEU A 787 1.52 -17.21 18.14
CA LEU A 787 0.49 -17.48 19.13
C LEU A 787 -0.41 -18.65 18.74
N CYS A 788 -0.81 -18.76 17.47
CA CYS A 788 -1.56 -19.90 16.96
C CYS A 788 -0.79 -21.23 17.12
N ARG A 789 0.51 -21.25 16.78
CA ARG A 789 1.37 -22.44 16.96
C ARG A 789 1.51 -22.81 18.44
N GLN A 790 1.74 -21.81 19.30
CA GLN A 790 1.81 -22.00 20.76
C GLN A 790 0.50 -22.59 21.32
N ALA A 791 -0.66 -22.03 20.95
CA ALA A 791 -1.97 -22.53 21.37
C ALA A 791 -2.24 -23.96 20.89
N LEU A 792 -1.66 -24.39 19.76
CA LEU A 792 -1.74 -25.77 19.27
C LEU A 792 -0.72 -26.72 19.92
N GLY A 793 0.17 -26.23 20.79
CA GLY A 793 1.27 -27.02 21.37
C GLY A 793 2.38 -27.34 20.36
N GLN A 794 2.41 -26.64 19.23
CA GLN A 794 3.47 -26.74 18.22
C GLN A 794 4.59 -25.76 18.61
N VAL A 795 5.37 -26.10 19.63
CA VAL A 795 6.58 -25.33 19.94
C VAL A 795 7.57 -25.58 18.80
N ARG A 796 8.07 -24.52 18.15
CA ARG A 796 9.28 -24.60 17.32
C ARG A 796 10.36 -25.15 18.25
N GLY A 797 10.77 -26.40 18.05
CA GLY A 797 11.93 -26.93 18.74
C GLY A 797 13.10 -25.99 18.49
N ASP A 798 13.83 -25.67 19.56
CA ASP A 798 15.13 -25.03 19.50
C ASP A 798 16.00 -25.73 18.45
N THR A 799 16.16 -25.09 17.31
CA THR A 799 17.40 -25.16 16.55
C THR A 799 17.85 -23.74 16.34
N ALA A 800 18.74 -23.32 17.24
CA ALA A 800 19.71 -22.24 17.13
C ALA A 800 19.45 -21.21 16.01
N LEU A 801 19.00 -20.03 16.41
CA LEU A 801 19.36 -18.77 15.78
C LEU A 801 20.41 -18.09 16.65
#